data_AF-A0A5J6XLL3-F1
#
_entry.id   AF-A0A5J6XLL3-F1
#
_cell.length_a   1.000
_cell.length_b   1.000
_cell.length_c   1.000
_cell.angle_alpha   90.00
_cell.angle_beta   90.00
_cell.angle_gamma   90.00
#
_symmetry.space_group_name_H-M   'P 1'
#
loop_
_entity.id
_entity.type
_entity.pdbx_description
1 polymer ?
#
loop_
_entity_poly.entity_id
_entity_poly.type
_entity_poly.pdbx_seq_one_letter_code
_entity_poly.pdbx_strand_id
1 'polypeptide(L)'
;MKYEKMTKTSYLIGLLFGLSAIIYFFAANWGGMDRYVKIALIVILMLLFYGVSYGFSKWKQHQQDVGAWIFWGGSIAFGVVVALLGQVYNSHADSYTLFLVWLIPSVLLAVFTQYPIFFVQSYILLNITVYTYFFPLNSWIDRSNTEHTLILLGVIMLNIACLYGFSKRGPRLISYLSSAWIQLLSIELTIRWTSIYLFNEEHAFSYIGIFVYLAVALISGWIFYDYMNNRQNKVVIVIVSLGISINLIAQFIMVSSWINGFLAYFVGLLIAITLIILGSKWLAKFTASKTNDENNFLPTLIKLVFVFLAVLLLSSSLIGMLYLIGLGEDIAWLMVSMVILVPIGSHIGREQSILRYTVMLTGWLISSSILWYHSSVVLIIYLLLIGYTTWRERERIIYPLGLGGTIYAVVLLLYELFSGISGELVVILLIALAFGLYFWLKNPYTKGWNLVAILTLWLILTFFSENSVLYYLYNFSYLFFLVYFTYRVVHKRNHWLEYAAILYLIGYLAYKYYDLFWTLLHKSITFAIVGAIFFFIAIYLDKKTERNNSTGRFEFVLRSVRKWVPIVFVQLIILIVIIFQKETILRNGTDIILKVEPVDPRSIIQGDYVQLSYNISQIDSDERYDRVYVLVEKNSKGIYQMKGIYDTIEEAKKERTDDHQVIVTGKANGNTITYGIENFFIEEGTGIEVEQNAKYANIKVGSNGDAILISVSSNLPEDK
;
A
#
# COMPACT_ATOMS: atom_id res chain seq x y z
N MET A 1 -15.15 30.69 7.85
CA MET A 1 -14.22 29.67 7.28
C MET A 1 -13.50 28.80 8.33
N LYS A 2 -12.74 29.35 9.30
CA LYS A 2 -12.00 28.51 10.30
C LYS A 2 -12.92 27.61 11.15
N TYR A 3 -14.00 28.17 11.71
CA TYR A 3 -14.97 27.43 12.53
C TYR A 3 -15.81 26.43 11.73
N GLU A 4 -16.13 26.73 10.47
CA GLU A 4 -16.90 25.84 9.59
C GLU A 4 -16.13 24.54 9.30
N LYS A 5 -14.84 24.65 8.94
CA LYS A 5 -13.98 23.48 8.70
C LYS A 5 -13.84 22.64 9.96
N MET A 6 -13.60 23.27 11.11
CA MET A 6 -13.51 22.58 12.40
C MET A 6 -14.82 21.88 12.77
N THR A 7 -15.97 22.49 12.48
CA THR A 7 -17.29 21.92 12.72
C THR A 7 -17.52 20.67 11.86
N LYS A 8 -17.26 20.75 10.54
CA LYS A 8 -17.35 19.60 9.62
C LYS A 8 -16.46 18.45 10.05
N THR A 9 -15.20 18.75 10.39
CA THR A 9 -14.24 17.76 10.85
C THR A 9 -14.69 17.12 12.18
N SER A 10 -15.21 17.89 13.12
CA SER A 10 -15.66 17.35 14.42
C SER A 10 -16.88 16.45 14.28
N TYR A 11 -17.87 16.82 13.44
CA TYR A 11 -19.01 15.94 13.16
C TYR A 11 -18.58 14.63 12.48
N LEU A 12 -17.68 14.71 11.49
CA LEU A 12 -17.16 13.54 10.81
C LEU A 12 -16.44 12.61 11.80
N ILE A 13 -15.54 13.14 12.63
CA ILE A 13 -14.80 12.37 13.63
C ILE A 13 -15.76 11.72 14.62
N GLY A 14 -16.72 12.48 15.16
CA GLY A 14 -17.69 11.97 16.13
C GLY A 14 -18.52 10.82 15.57
N LEU A 15 -19.00 10.95 14.32
CA LEU A 15 -19.82 9.93 13.67
C LEU A 15 -19.00 8.70 13.25
N LEU A 16 -17.78 8.88 12.75
CA LEU A 16 -16.89 7.77 12.42
C LEU A 16 -16.53 6.95 13.67
N PHE A 17 -16.13 7.60 14.76
CA PHE A 17 -15.86 6.89 16.01
C PHE A 17 -17.10 6.22 16.59
N GLY A 18 -18.28 6.84 16.47
CA GLY A 18 -19.54 6.19 16.84
C GLY A 18 -19.82 4.93 16.03
N LEU A 19 -19.62 4.97 14.71
CA LEU A 19 -19.79 3.81 13.82
C LEU A 19 -18.72 2.74 14.10
N SER A 20 -17.47 3.12 14.31
CA SER A 20 -16.40 2.21 14.72
C SER A 20 -16.71 1.53 16.06
N ALA A 21 -17.26 2.26 17.04
CA ALA A 21 -17.66 1.67 18.32
C ALA A 21 -18.70 0.55 18.14
N ILE A 22 -19.68 0.75 17.26
CA ILE A 22 -20.69 -0.26 16.92
C ILE A 22 -20.03 -1.47 16.25
N ILE A 23 -19.12 -1.24 15.30
CA ILE A 23 -18.38 -2.31 14.62
C ILE A 23 -17.58 -3.15 15.62
N TYR A 24 -16.79 -2.51 16.49
CA TYR A 24 -15.96 -3.20 17.47
C TYR A 24 -16.78 -3.93 18.53
N PHE A 25 -17.94 -3.40 18.91
CA PHE A 25 -18.86 -4.08 19.82
C PHE A 25 -19.33 -5.42 19.23
N PHE A 26 -19.73 -5.42 17.97
CA PHE A 26 -20.17 -6.64 17.31
C PHE A 26 -19.02 -7.59 16.99
N ALA A 27 -17.85 -7.07 16.61
CA ALA A 27 -16.65 -7.87 16.42
C ALA A 27 -16.25 -8.63 17.70
N ALA A 28 -16.32 -7.97 18.86
CA ALA A 28 -16.03 -8.58 20.15
C ALA A 28 -16.98 -9.74 20.53
N ASN A 29 -18.19 -9.77 19.95
CA ASN A 29 -19.20 -10.79 20.20
C ASN A 29 -19.43 -11.72 19.00
N TRP A 30 -18.56 -11.65 17.98
CA TRP A 30 -18.77 -12.32 16.70
C TRP A 30 -18.83 -13.85 16.83
N GLY A 31 -18.00 -14.42 17.69
CA GLY A 31 -17.93 -15.87 17.92
C GLY A 31 -19.27 -16.50 18.30
N GLY A 32 -19.91 -15.97 19.35
CA GLY A 32 -21.16 -16.51 19.92
C GLY A 32 -22.44 -16.23 19.13
N MET A 33 -22.38 -15.64 17.93
CA MET A 33 -23.57 -15.34 17.12
C MET A 33 -23.85 -16.41 16.07
N ASP A 34 -25.13 -16.78 15.94
CA ASP A 34 -25.62 -17.59 14.83
C ASP A 34 -25.41 -16.92 13.46
N ARG A 35 -25.31 -17.73 12.41
CA ARG A 35 -25.09 -17.27 11.03
C ARG A 35 -26.13 -16.24 10.58
N TYR A 36 -27.42 -16.46 10.85
CA TYR A 36 -28.47 -15.55 10.40
C TYR A 36 -28.38 -14.20 11.12
N VAL A 37 -27.98 -14.21 12.40
CA VAL A 37 -27.74 -13.00 13.19
C VAL A 37 -26.56 -12.21 12.61
N LYS A 38 -25.44 -12.88 12.29
CA LYS A 38 -24.27 -12.27 11.64
C LYS A 38 -24.67 -11.57 10.34
N ILE A 39 -25.40 -12.26 9.47
CA ILE A 39 -25.86 -11.73 8.17
C ILE A 39 -26.79 -10.52 8.36
N ALA A 40 -27.79 -10.63 9.24
CA ALA A 40 -28.72 -9.54 9.50
C ALA A 40 -27.98 -8.29 10.01
N LEU A 41 -27.04 -8.48 10.93
CA LEU A 41 -26.27 -7.40 11.54
C LEU A 41 -25.40 -6.66 10.53
N ILE A 42 -24.64 -7.36 9.67
CA ILE A 42 -23.78 -6.71 8.68
C ILE A 42 -24.61 -5.95 7.62
N VAL A 43 -25.78 -6.48 7.22
CA VAL A 43 -26.70 -5.80 6.30
C VAL A 43 -27.34 -4.57 6.95
N ILE A 44 -27.80 -4.68 8.20
CA ILE A 44 -28.37 -3.57 8.98
C ILE A 44 -27.31 -2.48 9.16
N LEU A 45 -26.07 -2.84 9.49
CA LEU A 45 -24.99 -1.90 9.64
C LEU A 45 -24.71 -1.12 8.36
N MET A 46 -24.67 -1.80 7.20
CA MET A 46 -24.55 -1.14 5.89
C MET A 46 -25.71 -0.16 5.64
N LEU A 47 -26.95 -0.58 5.89
CA LEU A 47 -28.12 0.29 5.74
C LEU A 47 -28.10 1.48 6.71
N LEU A 48 -27.54 1.30 7.90
CA LEU A 48 -27.39 2.34 8.90
C LEU A 48 -26.49 3.48 8.39
N PHE A 49 -25.43 3.20 7.63
CA PHE A 49 -24.65 4.27 6.99
C PHE A 49 -25.52 5.15 6.06
N TYR A 50 -26.32 4.54 5.20
CA TYR A 50 -27.22 5.28 4.30
C TYR A 50 -28.33 6.02 5.06
N GLY A 51 -28.90 5.39 6.09
CA GLY A 51 -29.93 5.99 6.95
C GLY A 51 -29.41 7.17 7.77
N VAL A 52 -28.27 7.02 8.44
CA VAL A 52 -27.60 8.09 9.22
C VAL A 52 -27.18 9.22 8.30
N SER A 53 -26.65 8.92 7.11
CA SER A 53 -26.33 9.94 6.12
C SER A 53 -27.54 10.79 5.74
N TYR A 54 -28.66 10.15 5.39
CA TYR A 54 -29.89 10.85 5.02
C TYR A 54 -30.47 11.65 6.19
N GLY A 55 -30.56 11.03 7.38
CA GLY A 55 -31.06 11.66 8.61
C GLY A 55 -30.21 12.87 9.03
N PHE A 56 -28.89 12.73 8.99
CA PHE A 56 -27.96 13.83 9.28
C PHE A 56 -28.11 14.96 8.27
N SER A 57 -28.19 14.65 6.97
CA SER A 57 -28.36 15.65 5.91
C SER A 57 -29.67 16.43 6.09
N LYS A 58 -30.74 15.76 6.55
CA LYS A 58 -32.02 16.39 6.86
C LYS A 58 -31.96 17.27 8.12
N TRP A 59 -31.26 16.82 9.16
CA TRP A 59 -31.10 17.57 10.42
C TRP A 59 -30.19 18.80 10.26
N LYS A 60 -29.07 18.64 9.56
CA LYS A 60 -28.04 19.67 9.36
C LYS A 60 -27.88 19.99 7.87
N GLN A 61 -28.90 20.63 7.30
CA GLN A 61 -28.95 21.01 5.87
C GLN A 61 -27.80 21.91 5.39
N HIS A 62 -27.10 22.59 6.31
CA HIS A 62 -25.95 23.45 5.98
C HIS A 62 -24.63 22.65 5.96
N GLN A 63 -24.62 21.42 6.48
CA GLN A 63 -23.45 20.54 6.60
C GLN A 63 -23.59 19.27 5.75
N GLN A 64 -24.20 19.37 4.56
CA GLN A 64 -24.48 18.20 3.70
C GLN A 64 -23.22 17.46 3.24
N ASP A 65 -22.06 18.12 3.25
CA ASP A 65 -20.76 17.49 2.97
C ASP A 65 -20.50 16.31 3.93
N VAL A 66 -20.82 16.46 5.21
CA VAL A 66 -20.65 15.39 6.22
C VAL A 66 -21.61 14.24 5.94
N GLY A 67 -22.86 14.54 5.57
CA GLY A 67 -23.83 13.55 5.13
C GLY A 67 -23.34 12.76 3.90
N ALA A 68 -22.77 13.43 2.91
CA ALA A 68 -22.18 12.81 1.72
C ALA A 68 -20.98 11.91 2.06
N TRP A 69 -20.14 12.28 3.02
CA TRP A 69 -19.02 11.44 3.48
C TRP A 69 -19.50 10.16 4.18
N ILE A 70 -20.55 10.25 5.00
CA ILE A 70 -21.16 9.07 5.63
C ILE A 70 -21.85 8.19 4.57
N PHE A 71 -22.47 8.81 3.57
CA PHE A 71 -23.08 8.11 2.44
C PHE A 71 -22.03 7.27 1.68
N TRP A 72 -20.85 7.86 1.45
CA TRP A 72 -19.72 7.15 0.86
C TRP A 72 -19.29 5.96 1.74
N GLY A 73 -19.29 6.12 3.06
CA GLY A 73 -19.08 5.01 4.02
C GLY A 73 -20.05 3.85 3.82
N GLY A 74 -21.31 4.09 3.45
CA GLY A 74 -22.26 3.02 3.09
C GLY A 74 -21.85 2.21 1.86
N SER A 75 -21.26 2.86 0.86
CA SER A 75 -20.72 2.15 -0.31
C SER A 75 -19.49 1.32 0.04
N ILE A 76 -18.66 1.77 0.99
CA ILE A 76 -17.55 0.97 1.52
C ILE A 76 -18.09 -0.21 2.33
N ALA A 77 -19.08 0.02 3.18
CA ALA A 77 -19.73 -1.01 3.96
C ALA A 77 -20.30 -2.12 3.07
N PHE A 78 -20.84 -1.83 1.89
CA PHE A 78 -21.25 -2.85 0.93
C PHE A 78 -20.11 -3.80 0.54
N GLY A 79 -18.94 -3.27 0.18
CA GLY A 79 -17.76 -4.09 -0.15
C GLY A 79 -17.32 -4.97 1.03
N VAL A 80 -17.35 -4.41 2.24
CA VAL A 80 -17.05 -5.15 3.48
C VAL A 80 -18.09 -6.25 3.74
N VAL A 81 -19.38 -5.99 3.54
CA VAL A 81 -20.45 -6.99 3.69
C VAL A 81 -20.24 -8.15 2.72
N VAL A 82 -19.90 -7.87 1.45
CA VAL A 82 -19.59 -8.92 0.47
C VAL A 82 -18.41 -9.78 0.92
N ALA A 83 -17.36 -9.17 1.46
CA ALA A 83 -16.20 -9.88 2.02
C ALA A 83 -16.59 -10.76 3.22
N LEU A 84 -17.33 -10.18 4.18
CA LEU A 84 -17.78 -10.87 5.40
C LEU A 84 -18.74 -12.01 5.08
N LEU A 85 -19.57 -11.91 4.04
CA LEU A 85 -20.40 -13.03 3.60
C LEU A 85 -19.56 -14.23 3.18
N GLY A 86 -18.44 -14.00 2.48
CA GLY A 86 -17.48 -15.07 2.17
C GLY A 86 -16.98 -15.78 3.43
N GLN A 87 -16.63 -15.01 4.47
CA GLN A 87 -16.18 -15.54 5.76
C GLN A 87 -17.28 -16.30 6.50
N VAL A 88 -18.50 -15.74 6.56
CA VAL A 88 -19.65 -16.34 7.26
C VAL A 88 -20.05 -17.69 6.66
N TYR A 89 -19.85 -17.87 5.36
CA TYR A 89 -20.09 -19.14 4.66
C TYR A 89 -18.82 -19.98 4.47
N ASN A 90 -17.67 -19.62 5.05
CA ASN A 90 -16.37 -20.28 4.85
C ASN A 90 -16.11 -20.63 3.36
N SER A 91 -16.45 -19.70 2.48
CA SER A 91 -16.36 -19.89 1.04
C SER A 91 -15.61 -18.72 0.43
N HIS A 92 -14.49 -19.01 -0.22
CA HIS A 92 -13.69 -18.02 -0.90
C HIS A 92 -14.18 -17.87 -2.33
N ALA A 93 -14.53 -16.64 -2.70
CA ALA A 93 -14.61 -16.25 -4.09
C ALA A 93 -13.23 -15.72 -4.52
N ASP A 94 -12.95 -15.77 -5.82
CA ASP A 94 -11.77 -15.10 -6.37
C ASP A 94 -11.67 -13.65 -5.91
N SER A 95 -10.47 -13.20 -5.58
CA SER A 95 -10.23 -11.83 -5.12
C SER A 95 -10.82 -10.78 -6.07
N TYR A 96 -10.75 -11.01 -7.39
CA TYR A 96 -11.32 -10.09 -8.38
C TYR A 96 -12.86 -10.01 -8.34
N THR A 97 -13.54 -11.10 -7.99
CA THR A 97 -15.01 -11.16 -8.01
C THR A 97 -15.59 -10.22 -6.96
N LEU A 98 -14.97 -10.16 -5.77
CA LEU A 98 -15.35 -9.22 -4.73
C LEU A 98 -15.29 -7.77 -5.23
N PHE A 99 -14.18 -7.39 -5.86
CA PHE A 99 -14.01 -6.02 -6.35
C PHE A 99 -14.91 -5.71 -7.55
N LEU A 100 -15.17 -6.69 -8.41
CA LEU A 100 -16.09 -6.57 -9.54
C LEU A 100 -17.53 -6.35 -9.07
N VAL A 101 -17.99 -7.14 -8.10
CA VAL A 101 -19.34 -7.01 -7.51
C VAL A 101 -19.49 -5.64 -6.83
N TRP A 102 -18.43 -5.15 -6.17
CA TRP A 102 -18.40 -3.82 -5.57
C TRP A 102 -18.34 -2.68 -6.61
N LEU A 103 -17.67 -2.89 -7.74
CA LEU A 103 -17.55 -1.90 -8.81
C LEU A 103 -18.92 -1.50 -9.37
N ILE A 104 -19.86 -2.44 -9.52
CA ILE A 104 -21.18 -2.22 -10.12
C ILE A 104 -21.94 -1.07 -9.41
N PRO A 105 -22.29 -1.17 -8.11
CA PRO A 105 -22.98 -0.09 -7.42
C PRO A 105 -22.12 1.17 -7.29
N SER A 106 -20.80 1.06 -7.21
CA SER A 106 -19.92 2.24 -7.17
C SER A 106 -20.02 3.07 -8.46
N VAL A 107 -20.01 2.42 -9.63
CA VAL A 107 -20.17 3.10 -10.94
C VAL A 107 -21.56 3.72 -11.06
N LEU A 108 -22.60 3.00 -10.66
CA LEU A 108 -23.97 3.54 -10.65
C LEU A 108 -24.04 4.79 -9.75
N LEU A 109 -23.48 4.74 -8.54
CA LEU A 109 -23.41 5.89 -7.65
C LEU A 109 -22.64 7.04 -8.31
N ALA A 110 -21.50 6.79 -8.94
CA ALA A 110 -20.73 7.82 -9.65
C ALA A 110 -21.56 8.52 -10.73
N VAL A 111 -22.22 7.76 -11.60
CA VAL A 111 -23.00 8.29 -12.72
C VAL A 111 -24.24 9.04 -12.25
N PHE A 112 -24.99 8.52 -11.27
CA PHE A 112 -26.26 9.12 -10.85
C PHE A 112 -26.13 10.24 -9.82
N THR A 113 -25.12 10.18 -8.96
CA THR A 113 -24.87 11.24 -7.96
C THR A 113 -23.95 12.34 -8.50
N GLN A 114 -23.17 12.05 -9.55
CA GLN A 114 -22.10 12.92 -10.07
C GLN A 114 -21.08 13.34 -8.99
N TYR A 115 -21.01 12.59 -7.88
CA TYR A 115 -20.14 12.92 -6.77
C TYR A 115 -18.70 12.41 -7.06
N PRO A 116 -17.68 13.30 -7.04
CA PRO A 116 -16.31 12.97 -7.46
C PRO A 116 -15.70 11.73 -6.81
N ILE A 117 -16.02 11.46 -5.54
CA ILE A 117 -15.43 10.34 -4.81
C ILE A 117 -15.80 8.98 -5.40
N PHE A 118 -17.03 8.83 -5.93
CA PHE A 118 -17.49 7.57 -6.48
C PHE A 118 -16.82 7.25 -7.81
N PHE A 119 -16.50 8.26 -8.62
CA PHE A 119 -15.68 8.04 -9.81
C PHE A 119 -14.27 7.56 -9.44
N VAL A 120 -13.67 8.14 -8.40
CA VAL A 120 -12.34 7.75 -7.92
C VAL A 120 -12.37 6.32 -7.34
N GLN A 121 -13.37 6.01 -6.51
CA GLN A 121 -13.59 4.67 -5.97
C GLN A 121 -13.80 3.65 -7.09
N SER A 122 -14.64 3.94 -8.07
CA SER A 122 -14.85 3.05 -9.22
C SER A 122 -13.59 2.84 -10.05
N TYR A 123 -12.78 3.88 -10.24
CA TYR A 123 -11.49 3.76 -10.94
C TYR A 123 -10.52 2.85 -10.17
N ILE A 124 -10.44 2.98 -8.85
CA ILE A 124 -9.62 2.12 -7.99
C ILE A 124 -10.12 0.68 -8.06
N LEU A 125 -11.43 0.46 -7.87
CA LEU A 125 -12.05 -0.86 -7.93
C LEU A 125 -11.84 -1.52 -9.30
N LEU A 126 -11.95 -0.77 -10.39
CA LEU A 126 -11.69 -1.27 -11.75
C LEU A 126 -10.25 -1.78 -11.88
N ASN A 127 -9.26 -0.98 -11.47
CA ASN A 127 -7.85 -1.38 -11.58
C ASN A 127 -7.52 -2.57 -10.68
N ILE A 128 -8.03 -2.60 -9.45
CA ILE A 128 -7.83 -3.76 -8.56
C ILE A 128 -8.50 -5.00 -9.15
N THR A 129 -9.72 -4.89 -9.67
CA THR A 129 -10.44 -6.00 -10.32
C THR A 129 -9.64 -6.56 -11.50
N VAL A 130 -9.21 -5.70 -12.42
CA VAL A 130 -8.43 -6.10 -13.59
C VAL A 130 -7.09 -6.70 -13.20
N TYR A 131 -6.37 -6.06 -12.26
CA TYR A 131 -5.07 -6.53 -11.82
C TYR A 131 -5.18 -7.88 -11.11
N THR A 132 -6.12 -8.06 -10.18
CA THR A 132 -6.30 -9.32 -9.45
C THR A 132 -6.91 -10.44 -10.29
N TYR A 133 -7.57 -10.12 -11.41
CA TYR A 133 -8.01 -11.11 -12.39
C TYR A 133 -6.82 -11.73 -13.12
N PHE A 134 -5.87 -10.90 -13.58
CA PHE A 134 -4.67 -11.41 -14.25
C PHE A 134 -3.60 -11.87 -13.25
N PHE A 135 -3.47 -11.23 -12.10
CA PHE A 135 -2.46 -11.50 -11.07
C PHE A 135 -3.16 -11.84 -9.75
N PRO A 136 -3.69 -13.07 -9.61
CA PRO A 136 -4.36 -13.50 -8.39
C PRO A 136 -3.38 -13.52 -7.21
N LEU A 137 -3.88 -13.18 -6.01
CA LEU A 137 -3.05 -13.04 -4.81
C LEU A 137 -2.62 -14.38 -4.20
N ASN A 138 -3.41 -15.43 -4.43
CA ASN A 138 -3.25 -16.72 -3.76
C ASN A 138 -2.71 -17.81 -4.69
N SER A 139 -2.34 -17.44 -5.92
CA SER A 139 -1.80 -18.39 -6.88
C SER A 139 -0.78 -17.77 -7.81
N TRP A 140 0.25 -18.56 -8.10
CA TRP A 140 1.27 -18.21 -9.08
C TRP A 140 0.88 -18.79 -10.42
N ILE A 141 0.43 -17.91 -11.33
CA ILE A 141 0.20 -18.30 -12.71
C ILE A 141 1.51 -18.06 -13.44
N ASP A 142 2.22 -19.14 -13.74
CA ASP A 142 3.36 -19.07 -14.63
C ASP A 142 2.84 -18.72 -16.04
N ARG A 143 3.50 -17.77 -16.69
CA ARG A 143 3.07 -17.17 -17.98
C ARG A 143 4.26 -16.93 -18.85
N SER A 144 4.08 -17.12 -20.15
CA SER A 144 5.10 -16.73 -21.11
C SER A 144 5.41 -15.23 -20.98
N ASN A 145 6.65 -14.84 -21.27
CA ASN A 145 7.06 -13.44 -21.17
C ASN A 145 6.26 -12.53 -22.11
N THR A 146 5.85 -13.06 -23.25
CA THR A 146 4.98 -12.40 -24.24
C THR A 146 3.57 -12.19 -23.70
N GLU A 147 2.92 -13.22 -23.13
CA GLU A 147 1.58 -13.09 -22.53
C GLU A 147 1.55 -12.04 -21.43
N HIS A 148 2.49 -12.12 -20.48
CA HIS A 148 2.57 -11.17 -19.39
C HIS A 148 2.80 -9.73 -19.89
N THR A 149 3.65 -9.56 -20.91
CA THR A 149 3.87 -8.26 -21.57
C THR A 149 2.60 -7.73 -22.21
N LEU A 150 1.86 -8.55 -22.95
CA LEU A 150 0.61 -8.15 -23.61
C LEU A 150 -0.47 -7.76 -22.59
N ILE A 151 -0.57 -8.50 -21.48
CA ILE A 151 -1.50 -8.18 -20.38
C ILE A 151 -1.16 -6.80 -19.81
N LEU A 152 0.10 -6.56 -19.40
CA LEU A 152 0.51 -5.27 -18.83
C LEU A 152 0.30 -4.11 -19.81
N LEU A 153 0.61 -4.30 -21.10
CA LEU A 153 0.32 -3.30 -22.13
C LEU A 153 -1.18 -3.03 -22.26
N GLY A 154 -2.03 -4.07 -22.18
CA GLY A 154 -3.48 -3.92 -22.16
C GLY A 154 -3.97 -3.07 -20.97
N VAL A 155 -3.43 -3.31 -19.77
CA VAL A 155 -3.76 -2.53 -18.57
C VAL A 155 -3.23 -1.08 -18.69
N ILE A 156 -2.06 -0.88 -19.28
CA ILE A 156 -1.54 0.47 -19.60
C ILE A 156 -2.49 1.19 -20.55
N MET A 157 -2.95 0.54 -21.62
CA MET A 157 -3.88 1.14 -22.59
C MET A 157 -5.23 1.50 -21.96
N LEU A 158 -5.77 0.65 -21.08
CA LEU A 158 -6.96 0.97 -20.29
C LEU A 158 -6.76 2.24 -19.45
N ASN A 159 -5.59 2.40 -18.83
CA ASN A 159 -5.29 3.58 -18.02
C ASN A 159 -4.97 4.82 -18.85
N ILE A 160 -4.44 4.67 -20.07
CA ILE A 160 -4.36 5.77 -21.03
C ILE A 160 -5.78 6.24 -21.38
N ALA A 161 -6.71 5.32 -21.67
CA ALA A 161 -8.10 5.70 -21.92
C ALA A 161 -8.72 6.46 -20.71
N CYS A 162 -8.46 6.02 -19.48
CA CYS A 162 -8.90 6.72 -18.27
C CYS A 162 -8.24 8.10 -18.12
N LEU A 163 -6.92 8.19 -18.33
CA LEU A 163 -6.14 9.43 -18.27
C LEU A 163 -6.72 10.49 -19.20
N TYR A 164 -6.96 10.13 -20.46
CA TYR A 164 -7.48 11.02 -21.49
C TYR A 164 -8.97 11.28 -21.34
N GLY A 165 -9.77 10.29 -20.94
CA GLY A 165 -11.20 10.45 -20.66
C GLY A 165 -11.48 11.45 -19.54
N PHE A 166 -10.70 11.39 -18.45
CA PHE A 166 -10.86 12.28 -17.29
C PHE A 166 -9.98 13.53 -17.30
N SER A 167 -9.25 13.75 -18.40
CA SER A 167 -8.35 14.91 -18.56
C SER A 167 -9.10 16.25 -18.67
N LYS A 168 -10.30 16.26 -19.26
CA LYS A 168 -11.13 17.46 -19.49
C LYS A 168 -12.45 17.43 -18.70
N ARG A 169 -12.96 16.25 -18.35
CA ARG A 169 -14.26 16.06 -17.69
C ARG A 169 -14.10 15.16 -16.45
N GLY A 170 -14.84 15.45 -15.38
CA GLY A 170 -14.81 14.67 -14.14
C GLY A 170 -13.64 15.04 -13.20
N PRO A 171 -13.39 14.22 -12.16
CA PRO A 171 -12.38 14.52 -11.16
C PRO A 171 -10.96 14.35 -11.70
N ARG A 172 -10.17 15.43 -11.66
CA ARG A 172 -8.75 15.46 -12.08
C ARG A 172 -7.89 14.41 -11.37
N LEU A 173 -8.29 13.99 -10.16
CA LEU A 173 -7.60 12.95 -9.41
C LEU A 173 -7.48 11.62 -10.19
N ILE A 174 -8.47 11.26 -11.02
CA ILE A 174 -8.39 10.05 -11.85
C ILE A 174 -7.31 10.17 -12.91
N SER A 175 -7.17 11.35 -13.54
CA SER A 175 -6.08 11.62 -14.47
C SER A 175 -4.71 11.50 -13.77
N TYR A 176 -4.59 11.96 -12.53
CA TYR A 176 -3.35 11.84 -11.76
C TYR A 176 -3.05 10.37 -11.40
N LEU A 177 -4.04 9.64 -10.89
CA LEU A 177 -3.88 8.22 -10.55
C LEU A 177 -3.58 7.37 -11.80
N SER A 178 -4.27 7.63 -12.91
CA SER A 178 -4.02 6.95 -14.20
C SER A 178 -2.60 7.21 -14.69
N SER A 179 -2.14 8.46 -14.62
CA SER A 179 -0.76 8.79 -14.99
C SER A 179 0.25 8.07 -14.10
N ALA A 180 0.02 7.97 -12.79
CA ALA A 180 0.93 7.28 -11.88
C ALA A 180 0.93 5.78 -12.15
N TRP A 181 -0.25 5.18 -12.35
CA TRP A 181 -0.40 3.75 -12.61
C TRP A 181 0.25 3.33 -13.93
N ILE A 182 0.10 4.13 -15.00
CA ILE A 182 0.81 3.91 -16.28
C ILE A 182 2.32 3.84 -16.06
N GLN A 183 2.89 4.77 -15.27
CA GLN A 183 4.32 4.81 -15.02
C GLN A 183 4.79 3.63 -14.17
N LEU A 184 4.02 3.22 -13.15
CA LEU A 184 4.33 2.05 -12.33
C LEU A 184 4.33 0.76 -13.17
N LEU A 185 3.31 0.53 -13.99
CA LEU A 185 3.23 -0.64 -14.87
C LEU A 185 4.34 -0.62 -15.94
N SER A 186 4.71 0.57 -16.42
CA SER A 186 5.83 0.74 -17.36
C SER A 186 7.17 0.37 -16.71
N ILE A 187 7.36 0.74 -15.44
CA ILE A 187 8.55 0.39 -14.65
C ILE A 187 8.58 -1.11 -14.39
N GLU A 188 7.47 -1.72 -13.97
CA GLU A 188 7.35 -3.17 -13.78
C GLU A 188 7.73 -3.93 -15.06
N LEU A 189 7.17 -3.52 -16.19
CA LEU A 189 7.48 -4.11 -17.48
C LEU A 189 8.97 -3.96 -17.82
N THR A 190 9.54 -2.78 -17.56
CA THR A 190 10.95 -2.48 -17.85
C THR A 190 11.89 -3.31 -16.96
N ILE A 191 11.60 -3.42 -15.67
CA ILE A 191 12.37 -4.20 -14.70
C ILE A 191 12.31 -5.69 -15.06
N ARG A 192 11.14 -6.21 -15.40
CA ARG A 192 10.97 -7.64 -15.75
C ARG A 192 11.78 -8.03 -16.97
N TRP A 193 11.75 -7.22 -18.02
CA TRP A 193 12.60 -7.44 -19.18
C TRP A 193 14.09 -7.30 -18.81
N THR A 194 14.46 -6.30 -18.00
CA THR A 194 15.84 -6.11 -17.54
C THR A 194 16.36 -7.30 -16.75
N SER A 195 15.55 -7.87 -15.85
CA SER A 195 15.93 -9.03 -15.03
C SER A 195 16.14 -10.28 -15.87
N ILE A 196 15.33 -10.49 -16.93
CA ILE A 196 15.54 -11.61 -17.85
C ILE A 196 16.93 -11.52 -18.50
N TYR A 197 17.39 -10.32 -18.85
CA TYR A 197 18.73 -10.15 -19.43
C TYR A 197 19.86 -10.29 -18.41
N LEU A 198 19.65 -9.84 -17.17
CA LEU A 198 20.70 -9.86 -16.14
C LEU A 198 20.94 -11.26 -15.56
N PHE A 199 19.91 -12.09 -15.47
CA PHE A 199 19.96 -13.33 -14.66
C PHE A 199 19.75 -14.63 -15.45
N ASN A 200 19.36 -14.58 -16.73
CA ASN A 200 19.15 -15.78 -17.53
C ASN A 200 20.26 -15.94 -18.58
N GLU A 201 21.24 -16.81 -18.31
CA GLU A 201 22.40 -17.07 -19.19
C GLU A 201 22.01 -17.63 -20.57
N GLU A 202 20.85 -18.28 -20.70
CA GLU A 202 20.40 -18.91 -21.95
C GLU A 202 19.69 -17.97 -22.93
N HIS A 203 19.31 -16.75 -22.53
CA HIS A 203 18.58 -15.84 -23.42
C HIS A 203 19.52 -14.82 -24.08
N ALA A 204 19.96 -15.18 -25.29
CA ALA A 204 20.44 -14.23 -26.27
C ALA A 204 19.44 -13.06 -26.43
N PHE A 205 19.97 -11.85 -26.45
CA PHE A 205 19.31 -10.57 -26.75
C PHE A 205 17.95 -10.69 -27.47
N SER A 206 16.83 -10.64 -26.72
CA SER A 206 15.49 -10.64 -27.28
C SER A 206 15.14 -9.30 -27.93
N TYR A 207 14.92 -9.29 -29.24
CA TYR A 207 14.41 -8.13 -29.96
C TYR A 207 13.07 -7.63 -29.40
N ILE A 208 12.26 -8.52 -28.82
CA ILE A 208 10.96 -8.21 -28.24
C ILE A 208 11.12 -7.22 -27.08
N GLY A 209 12.11 -7.42 -26.19
CA GLY A 209 12.35 -6.51 -25.07
C GLY A 209 12.70 -5.09 -25.53
N ILE A 210 13.48 -4.93 -26.61
CA ILE A 210 13.77 -3.62 -27.19
C ILE A 210 12.50 -2.94 -27.70
N PHE A 211 11.65 -3.68 -28.42
CA PHE A 211 10.38 -3.12 -28.90
C PHE A 211 9.48 -2.71 -27.73
N VAL A 212 9.48 -3.48 -26.64
CA VAL A 212 8.77 -3.14 -25.41
C VAL A 212 9.32 -1.84 -24.79
N TYR A 213 10.63 -1.69 -24.69
CA TYR A 213 11.25 -0.46 -24.18
C TYR A 213 10.95 0.75 -25.06
N LEU A 214 11.05 0.59 -26.38
CA LEU A 214 10.70 1.64 -27.34
C LEU A 214 9.22 2.02 -27.20
N ALA A 215 8.32 1.04 -27.06
CA ALA A 215 6.90 1.30 -26.85
C ALA A 215 6.66 2.08 -25.55
N VAL A 216 7.26 1.66 -24.43
CA VAL A 216 7.16 2.36 -23.13
C VAL A 216 7.70 3.79 -23.21
N ALA A 217 8.85 3.98 -23.87
CA ALA A 217 9.45 5.29 -24.07
C ALA A 217 8.61 6.20 -24.95
N LEU A 218 8.04 5.68 -26.05
CA LEU A 218 7.16 6.41 -26.95
C LEU A 218 5.84 6.79 -26.26
N ILE A 219 5.24 5.88 -25.51
CA ILE A 219 4.02 6.15 -24.73
C ILE A 219 4.28 7.27 -23.72
N SER A 220 5.32 7.12 -22.89
CA SER A 220 5.62 8.11 -21.86
C SER A 220 6.04 9.46 -22.45
N GLY A 221 6.83 9.44 -23.53
CA GLY A 221 7.23 10.62 -24.28
C GLY A 221 6.05 11.34 -24.93
N TRP A 222 5.09 10.60 -25.50
CA TRP A 222 3.88 11.17 -26.07
C TRP A 222 2.98 11.83 -25.01
N ILE A 223 2.77 11.16 -23.87
CA ILE A 223 2.03 11.74 -22.75
C ILE A 223 2.73 13.01 -22.27
N PHE A 224 4.05 12.98 -22.08
CA PHE A 224 4.83 14.16 -21.68
C PHE A 224 4.66 15.31 -22.68
N TYR A 225 4.81 15.04 -23.98
CA TYR A 225 4.66 16.03 -25.04
C TYR A 225 3.26 16.66 -25.08
N ASP A 226 2.20 15.85 -25.08
CA ASP A 226 0.81 16.34 -25.11
C ASP A 226 0.49 17.18 -23.87
N TYR A 227 0.92 16.73 -22.70
CA TYR A 227 0.66 17.46 -21.46
C TYR A 227 1.50 18.72 -21.33
N MET A 228 2.70 18.76 -21.88
CA MET A 228 3.55 19.95 -21.90
C MET A 228 3.01 21.02 -22.86
N ASN A 229 2.64 20.61 -24.09
CA ASN A 229 2.31 21.57 -25.15
C ASN A 229 0.82 21.89 -25.24
N ASN A 230 -0.06 20.90 -25.06
CA ASN A 230 -1.49 21.06 -25.32
C ASN A 230 -2.31 21.27 -24.04
N ARG A 231 -2.05 20.49 -22.98
CA ARG A 231 -2.92 20.47 -21.77
C ARG A 231 -2.40 21.31 -20.60
N GLN A 232 -1.09 21.50 -20.52
CA GLN A 232 -0.39 22.28 -19.48
C GLN A 232 -0.72 21.88 -18.02
N ASN A 233 -1.04 20.60 -17.77
CA ASN A 233 -1.33 20.12 -16.42
C ASN A 233 -0.04 19.75 -15.67
N LYS A 234 0.39 20.64 -14.77
CA LYS A 234 1.65 20.55 -14.02
C LYS A 234 1.83 19.22 -13.29
N VAL A 235 0.77 18.66 -12.71
CA VAL A 235 0.86 17.43 -11.88
C VAL A 235 1.17 16.21 -12.74
N VAL A 236 0.50 16.05 -13.89
CA VAL A 236 0.74 14.92 -14.80
C VAL A 236 2.14 15.00 -15.40
N ILE A 237 2.58 16.19 -15.81
CA ILE A 237 3.93 16.40 -16.35
C ILE A 237 4.97 15.87 -15.37
N VAL A 238 4.84 16.21 -14.09
CA VAL A 238 5.77 15.76 -13.03
C VAL A 238 5.78 14.25 -12.87
N ILE A 239 4.61 13.62 -12.78
CA ILE A 239 4.48 12.17 -12.61
C ILE A 239 5.15 11.45 -13.80
N VAL A 240 4.87 11.90 -15.01
CA VAL A 240 5.44 11.33 -16.23
C VAL A 240 6.95 11.57 -16.32
N SER A 241 7.44 12.76 -15.97
CA SER A 241 8.89 13.03 -15.95
C SER A 241 9.64 12.13 -14.97
N LEU A 242 9.06 11.87 -13.79
CA LEU A 242 9.63 10.95 -12.80
C LEU A 242 9.66 9.51 -13.34
N GLY A 243 8.54 9.05 -13.92
CA GLY A 243 8.46 7.70 -14.48
C GLY A 243 9.38 7.49 -15.69
N ILE A 244 9.48 8.45 -16.60
CA ILE A 244 10.49 8.45 -17.68
C ILE A 244 11.89 8.31 -17.10
N SER A 245 12.18 9.06 -16.03
CA SER A 245 13.52 9.05 -15.43
C SER A 245 13.90 7.68 -14.88
N ILE A 246 12.99 7.04 -14.15
CA ILE A 246 13.23 5.69 -13.60
C ILE A 246 13.40 4.67 -14.74
N ASN A 247 12.54 4.72 -15.77
CA ASN A 247 12.63 3.83 -16.92
C ASN A 247 13.95 4.00 -17.70
N LEU A 248 14.41 5.24 -17.92
CA LEU A 248 15.68 5.51 -18.58
C LEU A 248 16.88 4.95 -17.79
N ILE A 249 16.83 5.03 -16.46
CA ILE A 249 17.88 4.47 -15.60
C ILE A 249 17.91 2.94 -15.70
N ALA A 250 16.74 2.29 -15.61
CA ALA A 250 16.66 0.82 -15.76
C ALA A 250 17.18 0.38 -17.14
N GLN A 251 16.82 1.09 -18.20
CA GLN A 251 17.34 0.86 -19.56
C GLN A 251 18.85 1.07 -19.64
N PHE A 252 19.38 2.11 -19.01
CA PHE A 252 20.82 2.37 -18.98
C PHE A 252 21.57 1.21 -18.32
N ILE A 253 21.14 0.78 -17.12
CA ILE A 253 21.76 -0.34 -16.39
C ILE A 253 21.80 -1.59 -17.28
N MET A 254 20.69 -1.93 -17.94
CA MET A 254 20.60 -3.07 -18.84
C MET A 254 21.53 -2.96 -20.06
N VAL A 255 21.56 -1.80 -20.73
CA VAL A 255 22.44 -1.60 -21.89
C VAL A 255 23.92 -1.66 -21.47
N SER A 256 24.24 -1.08 -20.32
CA SER A 256 25.60 -1.11 -19.76
C SER A 256 26.04 -2.52 -19.37
N SER A 257 25.15 -3.35 -18.81
CA SER A 257 25.46 -4.75 -18.53
C SER A 257 25.66 -5.58 -19.80
N TRP A 258 24.98 -5.23 -20.89
CA TRP A 258 25.11 -5.94 -22.18
C TRP A 258 26.42 -5.62 -22.91
N ILE A 259 26.75 -4.33 -23.07
CA ILE A 259 27.98 -3.92 -23.79
C ILE A 259 29.23 -4.30 -23.00
N ASN A 260 29.08 -4.51 -21.68
CA ASN A 260 30.08 -4.97 -20.72
C ASN A 260 31.50 -4.46 -21.05
N GLY A 261 31.62 -3.12 -21.05
CA GLY A 261 32.82 -2.46 -21.53
C GLY A 261 32.91 -1.03 -21.03
N PHE A 262 34.15 -0.59 -20.82
CA PHE A 262 34.47 0.76 -20.34
C PHE A 262 33.79 1.84 -21.19
N LEU A 263 33.67 1.60 -22.51
CA LEU A 263 33.02 2.49 -23.45
C LEU A 263 31.53 2.75 -23.11
N ALA A 264 30.80 1.74 -22.64
CA ALA A 264 29.37 1.89 -22.31
C ALA A 264 29.17 2.84 -21.14
N TYR A 265 29.95 2.65 -20.08
CA TYR A 265 29.91 3.52 -18.91
C TYR A 265 30.45 4.92 -19.22
N PHE A 266 31.48 5.03 -20.08
CA PHE A 266 31.98 6.31 -20.57
C PHE A 266 30.95 7.08 -21.40
N VAL A 267 30.21 6.41 -22.29
CA VAL A 267 29.08 7.03 -23.02
C VAL A 267 27.98 7.46 -22.04
N GLY A 268 27.66 6.66 -21.04
CA GLY A 268 26.74 7.04 -19.96
C GLY A 268 27.20 8.30 -19.22
N LEU A 269 28.50 8.42 -18.95
CA LEU A 269 29.10 9.60 -18.32
C LEU A 269 28.94 10.83 -19.20
N LEU A 270 29.22 10.72 -20.51
CA LEU A 270 29.03 11.80 -21.47
C LEU A 270 27.57 12.23 -21.55
N ILE A 271 26.63 11.27 -21.62
CA ILE A 271 25.19 11.55 -21.60
C ILE A 271 24.84 12.32 -20.32
N ALA A 272 25.28 11.86 -19.16
CA ALA A 272 25.03 12.52 -17.89
C ALA A 272 25.54 13.98 -17.86
N ILE A 273 26.77 14.22 -18.32
CA ILE A 273 27.35 15.56 -18.41
C ILE A 273 26.54 16.43 -19.39
N THR A 274 26.19 15.88 -20.56
CA THR A 274 25.36 16.56 -21.56
C THR A 274 23.99 16.91 -20.99
N LEU A 275 23.36 16.04 -20.21
CA LEU A 275 22.11 16.34 -19.50
C LEU A 275 22.32 17.46 -18.46
N ILE A 276 23.39 17.46 -17.67
CA ILE A 276 23.64 18.58 -16.73
C ILE A 276 23.78 19.92 -17.49
N ILE A 277 24.48 19.93 -18.62
CA ILE A 277 24.72 21.14 -19.43
C ILE A 277 23.47 21.58 -20.20
N LEU A 278 22.81 20.67 -20.91
CA LEU A 278 21.59 20.97 -21.66
C LEU A 278 20.43 21.31 -20.72
N GLY A 279 20.31 20.60 -19.61
CA GLY A 279 19.30 20.85 -18.59
C GLY A 279 19.47 22.21 -17.93
N SER A 280 20.71 22.65 -17.69
CA SER A 280 20.97 23.99 -17.17
C SER A 280 20.69 25.10 -18.20
N LYS A 281 21.04 24.90 -19.48
CA LYS A 281 20.81 25.89 -20.57
C LYS A 281 19.37 25.96 -21.07
N TRP A 282 18.76 24.82 -21.36
CA TRP A 282 17.39 24.71 -21.89
C TRP A 282 16.37 25.26 -20.88
N LEU A 283 16.59 24.98 -19.61
CA LEU A 283 15.70 25.42 -18.55
C LEU A 283 15.84 26.92 -18.24
N ALA A 284 17.05 27.49 -18.38
CA ALA A 284 17.26 28.94 -18.31
C ALA A 284 16.47 29.68 -19.41
N LYS A 285 16.41 29.10 -20.63
CA LYS A 285 15.60 29.63 -21.74
C LYS A 285 14.09 29.49 -21.49
N PHE A 286 13.67 28.41 -20.83
CA PHE A 286 12.27 28.15 -20.49
C PHE A 286 11.75 29.03 -19.34
N THR A 287 12.59 29.34 -18.35
CA THR A 287 12.26 30.29 -17.27
C THR A 287 12.28 31.74 -17.73
N ALA A 288 13.05 32.07 -18.77
CA ALA A 288 13.10 33.42 -19.32
C ALA A 288 11.88 33.80 -20.17
N SER A 289 11.12 32.83 -20.71
CA SER A 289 10.02 33.08 -21.66
C SER A 289 8.62 33.23 -21.04
N LYS A 290 8.46 33.12 -19.72
CA LYS A 290 7.19 33.35 -19.00
C LYS A 290 7.37 34.25 -17.77
N THR A 291 7.77 35.49 -18.01
CA THR A 291 7.77 36.57 -17.02
C THR A 291 6.34 37.07 -16.78
N ASN A 292 5.63 36.44 -15.82
CA ASN A 292 4.64 37.09 -14.92
C ASN A 292 3.79 36.11 -14.07
N ASP A 293 3.95 34.79 -14.20
CA ASP A 293 3.21 33.86 -13.34
C ASP A 293 3.96 33.58 -12.03
N GLU A 294 3.29 33.80 -10.89
CA GLU A 294 3.74 33.51 -9.51
C GLU A 294 4.13 32.03 -9.24
N ASN A 295 4.20 31.16 -10.26
CA ASN A 295 4.37 29.72 -10.10
C ASN A 295 5.61 29.18 -10.83
N ASN A 296 6.79 29.50 -10.30
CA ASN A 296 8.09 28.91 -10.67
C ASN A 296 8.25 27.42 -10.31
N PHE A 297 7.22 26.77 -9.75
CA PHE A 297 7.28 25.39 -9.26
C PHE A 297 7.57 24.35 -10.35
N LEU A 298 6.85 24.39 -11.48
CA LEU A 298 6.98 23.37 -12.53
C LEU A 298 8.37 23.38 -13.20
N PRO A 299 8.92 24.52 -13.63
CA PRO A 299 10.30 24.56 -14.15
C PRO A 299 11.33 24.11 -13.10
N THR A 300 11.14 24.48 -11.83
CA THR A 300 12.03 24.06 -10.74
C THR A 300 12.01 22.54 -10.54
N LEU A 301 10.83 21.94 -10.63
CA LEU A 301 10.64 20.50 -10.45
C LEU A 301 11.19 19.69 -11.63
N ILE A 302 10.97 20.16 -12.86
CA ILE A 302 11.60 19.56 -14.06
C ILE A 302 13.13 19.63 -13.94
N LYS A 303 13.67 20.77 -13.48
CA LYS A 303 15.11 20.92 -13.20
C LYS A 303 15.60 19.90 -12.20
N LEU A 304 14.87 19.70 -11.10
CA LEU A 304 15.21 18.75 -10.05
C LEU A 304 15.25 17.31 -10.58
N VAL A 305 14.23 16.89 -11.34
CA VAL A 305 14.17 15.54 -11.92
C VAL A 305 15.32 15.30 -12.90
N PHE A 306 15.60 16.27 -13.79
CA PHE A 306 16.66 16.13 -14.78
C PHE A 306 18.06 16.08 -14.15
N VAL A 307 18.30 16.95 -13.17
CA VAL A 307 19.54 16.97 -12.41
C VAL A 307 19.71 15.68 -11.61
N PHE A 308 18.64 15.19 -10.98
CA PHE A 308 18.65 13.92 -10.26
C PHE A 308 19.01 12.74 -11.16
N LEU A 309 18.35 12.62 -12.32
CA LEU A 309 18.66 11.58 -13.30
C LEU A 309 20.10 11.68 -13.80
N ALA A 310 20.58 12.89 -14.10
CA ALA A 310 21.94 13.07 -14.58
C ALA A 310 22.98 12.71 -13.51
N VAL A 311 22.75 13.07 -12.24
CA VAL A 311 23.65 12.69 -11.14
C VAL A 311 23.64 11.19 -10.88
N LEU A 312 22.48 10.53 -10.99
CA LEU A 312 22.40 9.07 -10.90
C LEU A 312 23.20 8.40 -12.02
N LEU A 313 22.95 8.76 -13.28
CA LEU A 313 23.70 8.25 -14.43
C LEU A 313 25.21 8.49 -14.30
N LEU A 314 25.60 9.70 -13.87
CA LEU A 314 26.99 10.04 -13.60
C LEU A 314 27.60 9.13 -12.55
N SER A 315 26.90 8.91 -11.44
CA SER A 315 27.38 8.04 -10.36
C SER A 315 27.51 6.59 -10.79
N SER A 316 26.50 6.01 -11.45
CA SER A 316 26.54 4.63 -11.94
C SER A 316 27.63 4.43 -13.00
N SER A 317 27.80 5.40 -13.90
CA SER A 317 28.88 5.39 -14.89
C SER A 317 30.26 5.41 -14.25
N LEU A 318 30.49 6.30 -13.28
CA LEU A 318 31.79 6.36 -12.60
C LEU A 318 32.08 5.07 -11.82
N ILE A 319 31.09 4.54 -11.09
CA ILE A 319 31.25 3.29 -10.33
C ILE A 319 31.60 2.14 -11.29
N GLY A 320 30.84 1.97 -12.37
CA GLY A 320 31.11 0.94 -13.37
C GLY A 320 32.47 1.08 -14.06
N MET A 321 32.90 2.30 -14.38
CA MET A 321 34.24 2.56 -14.94
C MET A 321 35.35 2.19 -13.98
N LEU A 322 35.25 2.57 -12.70
CA LEU A 322 36.25 2.25 -11.69
C LEU A 322 36.33 0.75 -11.45
N TYR A 323 35.17 0.08 -11.38
CA TYR A 323 35.09 -1.38 -11.27
C TYR A 323 35.82 -2.07 -12.43
N LEU A 324 35.58 -1.62 -13.68
CA LEU A 324 36.23 -2.19 -14.86
C LEU A 324 37.75 -1.94 -14.95
N ILE A 325 38.27 -0.91 -14.28
CA ILE A 325 39.71 -0.66 -14.16
C ILE A 325 40.37 -1.58 -13.10
N GLY A 326 39.57 -2.39 -12.39
CA GLY A 326 40.05 -3.35 -11.39
C GLY A 326 40.04 -2.80 -9.97
N LEU A 327 39.35 -1.68 -9.70
CA LEU A 327 39.06 -1.28 -8.33
C LEU A 327 37.97 -2.21 -7.77
N GLY A 328 38.17 -2.71 -6.55
CA GLY A 328 37.14 -3.46 -5.84
C GLY A 328 35.83 -2.68 -5.75
N GLU A 329 34.71 -3.38 -5.81
CA GLU A 329 33.36 -2.79 -5.87
C GLU A 329 33.18 -1.73 -4.78
N ASP A 330 33.39 -2.10 -3.52
CA ASP A 330 33.20 -1.19 -2.38
C ASP A 330 34.07 0.06 -2.46
N ILE A 331 35.32 -0.07 -2.94
CA ILE A 331 36.25 1.04 -3.09
C ILE A 331 35.75 2.00 -4.17
N ALA A 332 35.26 1.47 -5.30
CA ALA A 332 34.68 2.29 -6.36
C ALA A 332 33.49 3.11 -5.85
N TRP A 333 32.59 2.49 -5.08
CA TRP A 333 31.46 3.18 -4.47
C TRP A 333 31.88 4.25 -3.45
N LEU A 334 32.86 3.96 -2.57
CA LEU A 334 33.42 4.93 -1.61
C LEU A 334 34.08 6.12 -2.32
N MET A 335 34.87 5.86 -3.37
CA MET A 335 35.54 6.90 -4.15
C MET A 335 34.52 7.83 -4.82
N VAL A 336 33.52 7.27 -5.49
CA VAL A 336 32.50 8.09 -6.17
C VAL A 336 31.69 8.88 -5.17
N SER A 337 31.27 8.27 -4.06
CA SER A 337 30.43 8.96 -3.07
C SER A 337 31.21 9.99 -2.23
N MET A 338 32.24 9.55 -1.49
CA MET A 338 32.93 10.37 -0.49
C MET A 338 34.00 11.28 -1.07
N VAL A 339 34.70 10.86 -2.14
CA VAL A 339 35.84 11.61 -2.71
C VAL A 339 35.40 12.51 -3.86
N ILE A 340 34.42 12.09 -4.65
CA ILE A 340 33.96 12.82 -5.83
C ILE A 340 32.68 13.62 -5.51
N LEU A 341 31.57 12.96 -5.23
CA LEU A 341 30.25 13.61 -5.16
C LEU A 341 30.13 14.57 -3.98
N VAL A 342 30.42 14.15 -2.75
CA VAL A 342 30.25 15.02 -1.56
C VAL A 342 31.15 16.28 -1.64
N PRO A 343 32.45 16.19 -1.98
CA PRO A 343 33.30 17.36 -2.11
C PRO A 343 32.86 18.30 -3.23
N ILE A 344 32.54 17.77 -4.42
CA ILE A 344 32.04 18.58 -5.54
C ILE A 344 30.73 19.28 -5.14
N GLY A 345 29.77 18.53 -4.60
CA GLY A 345 28.48 19.05 -4.14
C GLY A 345 28.63 20.18 -3.12
N SER A 346 29.60 20.08 -2.20
CA SER A 346 29.84 21.12 -1.20
C SER A 346 30.44 22.42 -1.76
N HIS A 347 31.12 22.36 -2.91
CA HIS A 347 31.78 23.49 -3.57
C HIS A 347 30.97 24.16 -4.68
N ILE A 348 29.96 23.47 -5.24
CA ILE A 348 29.06 24.08 -6.24
C ILE A 348 28.41 25.34 -5.66
N GLY A 349 28.45 26.44 -6.42
CA GLY A 349 27.92 27.73 -6.01
C GLY A 349 26.45 27.67 -5.57
N ARG A 350 26.08 28.48 -4.59
CA ARG A 350 24.72 28.48 -4.00
C ARG A 350 23.62 28.86 -5.00
N GLU A 351 23.97 29.56 -6.08
CA GLU A 351 23.08 29.91 -7.19
C GLU A 351 22.53 28.66 -7.91
N GLN A 352 23.30 27.58 -7.93
CA GLN A 352 22.91 26.29 -8.47
C GLN A 352 22.46 25.33 -7.35
N SER A 353 21.59 25.80 -6.46
CA SER A 353 21.16 25.08 -5.26
C SER A 353 20.66 23.66 -5.54
N ILE A 354 19.87 23.46 -6.60
CA ILE A 354 19.37 22.13 -6.97
C ILE A 354 20.53 21.18 -7.27
N LEU A 355 21.44 21.54 -8.19
CA LEU A 355 22.59 20.72 -8.54
C LEU A 355 23.49 20.46 -7.33
N ARG A 356 23.80 21.50 -6.57
CA ARG A 356 24.59 21.43 -5.34
C ARG A 356 24.05 20.37 -4.39
N TYR A 357 22.76 20.46 -4.05
CA TYR A 357 22.16 19.60 -3.05
C TYR A 357 21.89 18.19 -3.57
N THR A 358 21.48 17.97 -4.82
CA THR A 358 21.31 16.59 -5.29
C THR A 358 22.65 15.87 -5.48
N VAL A 359 23.72 16.53 -5.93
CA VAL A 359 25.06 15.92 -5.95
C VAL A 359 25.52 15.52 -4.55
N MET A 360 25.36 16.42 -3.57
CA MET A 360 25.78 16.15 -2.19
C MET A 360 24.91 15.05 -1.53
N LEU A 361 23.59 15.07 -1.73
CA LEU A 361 22.67 14.06 -1.22
C LEU A 361 22.93 12.68 -1.83
N THR A 362 23.12 12.60 -3.14
CA THR A 362 23.44 11.32 -3.78
C THR A 362 24.74 10.75 -3.22
N GLY A 363 25.77 11.59 -3.00
CA GLY A 363 26.99 11.19 -2.32
C GLY A 363 26.75 10.65 -0.91
N TRP A 364 25.97 11.35 -0.07
CA TRP A 364 25.63 10.87 1.28
C TRP A 364 24.84 9.57 1.30
N LEU A 365 23.87 9.41 0.40
CA LEU A 365 23.02 8.21 0.34
C LEU A 365 23.84 6.99 -0.10
N ILE A 366 24.63 7.14 -1.17
CA ILE A 366 25.48 6.05 -1.67
C ILE A 366 26.51 5.62 -0.61
N SER A 367 27.18 6.58 0.02
CA SER A 367 28.15 6.24 1.07
C SER A 367 27.46 5.55 2.24
N SER A 368 26.31 6.05 2.71
CA SER A 368 25.55 5.43 3.82
C SER A 368 25.17 3.98 3.54
N SER A 369 24.81 3.61 2.31
CA SER A 369 24.40 2.23 2.00
C SER A 369 25.49 1.17 2.15
N ILE A 370 26.77 1.57 2.22
CA ILE A 370 27.91 0.64 2.09
C ILE A 370 28.75 0.61 3.38
N LEU A 371 28.50 1.54 4.31
CA LEU A 371 29.25 1.62 5.58
C LEU A 371 29.20 0.36 6.45
N TRP A 372 28.18 -0.49 6.28
CA TRP A 372 27.95 -1.67 7.13
C TRP A 372 29.08 -2.69 7.08
N TYR A 373 29.85 -2.72 5.99
CA TYR A 373 30.88 -3.73 5.74
C TYR A 373 32.31 -3.19 5.88
N HIS A 374 32.47 -2.02 6.48
CA HIS A 374 33.74 -1.30 6.49
C HIS A 374 34.33 -1.07 7.87
N SER A 375 35.66 -0.98 7.90
CA SER A 375 36.42 -0.80 9.13
C SER A 375 36.09 0.51 9.83
N SER A 376 36.35 0.55 11.14
CA SER A 376 36.24 1.74 11.98
C SER A 376 36.95 2.97 11.40
N VAL A 377 38.07 2.79 10.68
CA VAL A 377 38.80 3.88 10.01
C VAL A 377 37.94 4.54 8.93
N VAL A 378 37.29 3.76 8.08
CA VAL A 378 36.41 4.28 7.00
C VAL A 378 35.20 4.99 7.61
N LEU A 379 34.61 4.41 8.66
CA LEU A 379 33.50 5.01 9.41
C LEU A 379 33.88 6.37 10.01
N ILE A 380 35.09 6.49 10.58
CA ILE A 380 35.59 7.76 11.12
C ILE A 380 35.78 8.80 10.01
N ILE A 381 36.39 8.42 8.88
CA ILE A 381 36.57 9.32 7.73
C ILE A 381 35.22 9.82 7.22
N TYR A 382 34.24 8.91 7.07
CA TYR A 382 32.90 9.27 6.67
C TYR A 382 32.23 10.23 7.67
N LEU A 383 32.32 9.92 8.97
CA LEU A 383 31.72 10.71 10.03
C LEU A 383 32.28 12.14 10.06
N LEU A 384 33.59 12.30 9.85
CA LEU A 384 34.22 13.62 9.72
C LEU A 384 33.69 14.38 8.50
N LEU A 385 33.58 13.71 7.35
CA LEU A 385 33.13 14.29 6.09
C LEU A 385 31.65 14.72 6.15
N ILE A 386 30.75 13.82 6.57
CA ILE A 386 29.32 14.11 6.69
C ILE A 386 29.05 15.06 7.85
N GLY A 387 29.78 14.97 8.96
CA GLY A 387 29.70 15.90 10.07
C GLY A 387 30.07 17.33 9.65
N TYR A 388 31.18 17.51 8.93
CA TYR A 388 31.62 18.81 8.42
C TYR A 388 30.60 19.41 7.43
N THR A 389 30.15 18.63 6.46
CA THR A 389 29.21 19.10 5.43
C THR A 389 27.82 19.40 6.03
N THR A 390 27.35 18.59 6.98
CA THR A 390 26.11 18.85 7.74
C THR A 390 26.23 20.11 8.59
N TRP A 391 27.36 20.31 9.27
CA TRP A 391 27.62 21.52 10.06
C TRP A 391 27.63 22.79 9.21
N ARG A 392 28.23 22.71 8.01
CA ARG A 392 28.28 23.82 7.04
C ARG A 392 26.90 24.18 6.50
N GLU A 393 26.02 23.20 6.34
CA GLU A 393 24.65 23.37 5.81
C GLU A 393 23.55 23.41 6.88
N ARG A 394 23.92 23.63 8.15
CA ARG A 394 23.00 23.50 9.30
C ARG A 394 21.73 24.34 9.23
N GLU A 395 21.76 25.49 8.56
CA GLU A 395 20.61 26.40 8.47
C GLU A 395 19.72 26.15 7.25
N ARG A 396 19.88 25.01 6.57
CA ARG A 396 19.23 24.70 5.30
C ARG A 396 18.33 23.48 5.40
N ILE A 397 17.46 23.33 4.39
CA ILE A 397 16.47 22.24 4.28
C ILE A 397 17.13 20.85 4.30
N ILE A 398 18.40 20.75 3.89
CA ILE A 398 19.15 19.50 3.83
C ILE A 398 19.69 18.99 5.18
N TYR A 399 19.78 19.87 6.19
CA TYR A 399 20.34 19.52 7.51
C TYR A 399 19.78 18.24 8.15
N PRO A 400 18.46 17.94 8.11
CA PRO A 400 17.90 16.75 8.76
C PRO A 400 18.44 15.45 8.16
N LEU A 401 18.67 15.44 6.84
CA LEU A 401 19.22 14.28 6.13
C LEU A 401 20.69 14.04 6.50
N GLY A 402 21.46 15.12 6.61
CA GLY A 402 22.84 15.06 7.10
C GLY A 402 22.92 14.58 8.55
N LEU A 403 22.04 15.09 9.42
CA LEU A 403 21.91 14.65 10.82
C LEU A 403 21.59 13.14 10.89
N GLY A 404 20.63 12.66 10.10
CA GLY A 404 20.30 11.24 10.03
C GLY A 404 21.50 10.37 9.62
N GLY A 405 22.21 10.77 8.58
CA GLY A 405 23.44 10.08 8.14
C GLY A 405 24.56 10.09 9.20
N THR A 406 24.73 11.20 9.94
CA THR A 406 25.69 11.25 11.06
C THR A 406 25.30 10.30 12.19
N ILE A 407 24.02 10.23 12.58
CA ILE A 407 23.54 9.32 13.62
C ILE A 407 23.77 7.86 13.19
N TYR A 408 23.42 7.53 11.94
CA TYR A 408 23.65 6.20 11.38
C TYR A 408 25.14 5.80 11.42
N ALA A 409 26.04 6.68 11.00
CA ALA A 409 27.48 6.42 11.08
C ALA A 409 27.98 6.21 12.52
N VAL A 410 27.47 6.99 13.49
CA VAL A 410 27.80 6.81 14.91
C VAL A 410 27.33 5.45 15.42
N VAL A 411 26.11 5.02 15.06
CA VAL A 411 25.58 3.70 15.43
C VAL A 411 26.54 2.60 14.96
N LEU A 412 26.90 2.61 13.67
CA LEU A 412 27.80 1.61 13.11
C LEU A 412 29.18 1.62 13.77
N LEU A 413 29.74 2.81 14.00
CA LEU A 413 31.03 2.94 14.67
C LEU A 413 31.00 2.37 16.11
N LEU A 414 29.91 2.58 16.85
CA LEU A 414 29.77 2.03 18.19
C LEU A 414 29.64 0.51 18.18
N TYR A 415 28.89 -0.06 17.25
CA TYR A 415 28.78 -1.51 17.09
C TYR A 415 30.13 -2.15 16.73
N GLU A 416 30.88 -1.52 15.82
CA GLU A 416 32.19 -2.01 15.38
C GLU A 416 33.25 -1.91 16.50
N LEU A 417 33.25 -0.82 17.28
CA LEU A 417 34.21 -0.64 18.37
C LEU A 417 33.88 -1.45 19.63
N PHE A 418 32.60 -1.71 19.89
CA PHE A 418 32.11 -2.36 21.10
C PHE A 418 31.18 -3.52 20.76
N SER A 419 31.76 -4.66 20.37
CA SER A 419 31.04 -5.86 19.93
C SER A 419 30.07 -6.49 20.96
N GLY A 420 30.06 -6.02 22.22
CA GLY A 420 29.16 -6.46 23.29
C GLY A 420 28.14 -5.43 23.76
N ILE A 421 28.04 -4.26 23.12
CA ILE A 421 27.11 -3.21 23.56
C ILE A 421 25.66 -3.58 23.16
N SER A 422 24.74 -3.58 24.12
CA SER A 422 23.32 -3.81 23.82
C SER A 422 22.78 -2.65 22.97
N GLY A 423 21.91 -2.94 22.00
CA GLY A 423 21.27 -1.90 21.17
C GLY A 423 20.50 -0.86 21.99
N GLU A 424 19.92 -1.27 23.13
CA GLU A 424 19.26 -0.38 24.09
C GLU A 424 20.21 0.72 24.61
N LEU A 425 21.41 0.35 25.07
CA LEU A 425 22.44 1.29 25.50
C LEU A 425 22.90 2.23 24.36
N VAL A 426 23.03 1.73 23.13
CA VAL A 426 23.40 2.56 21.97
C VAL A 426 22.35 3.64 21.75
N VAL A 427 21.06 3.28 21.78
CA VAL A 427 19.96 4.24 21.63
C VAL A 427 19.95 5.27 22.76
N ILE A 428 20.17 4.84 24.02
CA ILE A 428 20.27 5.75 25.18
C ILE A 428 21.42 6.76 25.01
N LEU A 429 22.60 6.29 24.59
CA LEU A 429 23.76 7.16 24.35
C LEU A 429 23.49 8.17 23.24
N LEU A 430 22.82 7.77 22.15
CA LEU A 430 22.44 8.67 21.06
C LEU A 430 21.40 9.71 21.50
N ILE A 431 20.42 9.32 22.31
CA ILE A 431 19.46 10.26 22.90
C ILE A 431 20.20 11.29 23.77
N ALA A 432 21.13 10.84 24.62
CA ALA A 432 21.94 11.73 25.45
C ALA A 432 22.79 12.71 24.62
N LEU A 433 23.43 12.23 23.55
CA LEU A 433 24.21 13.06 22.63
C LEU A 433 23.32 14.05 21.88
N ALA A 434 22.15 13.62 21.41
CA ALA A 434 21.17 14.48 20.75
C ALA A 434 20.64 15.57 21.70
N PHE A 435 20.38 15.24 22.97
CA PHE A 435 20.06 16.24 24.00
C PHE A 435 21.21 17.22 24.22
N GLY A 436 22.46 16.75 24.32
CA GLY A 436 23.64 17.61 24.42
C GLY A 436 23.73 18.62 23.27
N LEU A 437 23.56 18.14 22.02
CA LEU A 437 23.49 18.99 20.83
C LEU A 437 22.30 19.97 20.90
N TYR A 438 21.14 19.56 21.43
CA TYR A 438 19.95 20.42 21.51
C TYR A 438 20.16 21.64 22.41
N PHE A 439 20.92 21.47 23.49
CA PHE A 439 21.29 22.58 24.37
C PHE A 439 22.38 23.47 23.77
N TRP A 440 23.29 22.90 22.98
CA TRP A 440 24.36 23.65 22.32
C TRP A 440 23.89 24.47 21.10
N LEU A 441 22.90 23.96 20.35
CA LEU A 441 22.36 24.62 19.17
C LEU A 441 21.54 25.88 19.53
N LYS A 442 21.93 27.02 18.95
CA LYS A 442 21.25 28.33 19.14
C LYS A 442 20.17 28.62 18.10
N ASN A 443 20.34 28.16 16.86
CA ASN A 443 19.40 28.45 15.78
C ASN A 443 18.09 27.66 15.98
N PRO A 444 16.90 28.32 15.95
CA PRO A 444 15.62 27.64 16.18
C PRO A 444 15.33 26.54 15.15
N TYR A 445 15.82 26.68 13.92
CA TYR A 445 15.63 25.71 12.85
C TYR A 445 16.38 24.40 13.13
N THR A 446 17.70 24.47 13.38
CA THR A 446 18.52 23.29 13.71
C THR A 446 18.07 22.65 15.01
N LYS A 447 17.72 23.46 16.00
CA LYS A 447 17.22 23.02 17.30
C LYS A 447 15.92 22.24 17.16
N GLY A 448 15.03 22.66 16.26
CA GLY A 448 13.80 21.94 15.94
C GLY A 448 14.06 20.56 15.34
N TRP A 449 14.96 20.46 14.36
CA TRP A 449 15.27 19.17 13.72
C TRP A 449 16.03 18.21 14.61
N ASN A 450 16.92 18.72 15.45
CA ASN A 450 17.58 17.89 16.44
C ASN A 450 16.59 17.34 17.48
N LEU A 451 15.52 18.09 17.79
CA LEU A 451 14.43 17.59 18.63
C LEU A 451 13.59 16.51 17.95
N VAL A 452 13.36 16.63 16.64
CA VAL A 452 12.75 15.55 15.86
C VAL A 452 13.62 14.29 15.92
N ALA A 453 14.94 14.40 15.84
CA ALA A 453 15.85 13.26 16.02
C ALA A 453 15.74 12.64 17.43
N ILE A 454 15.63 13.45 18.49
CA ILE A 454 15.38 12.96 19.86
C ILE A 454 14.06 12.18 19.92
N LEU A 455 12.98 12.72 19.35
CA LEU A 455 11.67 12.04 19.31
C LEU A 455 11.75 10.71 18.57
N THR A 456 12.46 10.65 17.44
CA THR A 456 12.66 9.39 16.69
C THR A 456 13.45 8.36 17.50
N LEU A 457 14.60 8.75 18.06
CA LEU A 457 15.45 7.83 18.82
C LEU A 457 14.75 7.32 20.07
N TRP A 458 14.01 8.18 20.76
CA TRP A 458 13.25 7.77 21.94
C TRP A 458 12.03 6.92 21.57
N LEU A 459 11.36 7.20 20.44
CA LEU A 459 10.33 6.31 19.91
C LEU A 459 10.90 4.91 19.72
N ILE A 460 12.08 4.78 19.10
CA ILE A 460 12.78 3.48 18.93
C ILE A 460 13.04 2.81 20.29
N LEU A 461 13.44 3.56 21.32
CA LEU A 461 13.66 3.01 22.67
C LEU A 461 12.37 2.39 23.27
N THR A 462 11.18 2.86 22.92
CA THR A 462 9.90 2.32 23.44
C THR A 462 9.57 0.88 22.97
N PHE A 463 10.38 0.32 22.07
CA PHE A 463 10.26 -1.06 21.58
C PHE A 463 11.21 -2.02 22.28
N PHE A 464 12.12 -1.52 23.12
CA PHE A 464 13.07 -2.36 23.84
C PHE A 464 12.48 -2.92 25.15
N SER A 465 13.08 -4.00 25.61
CA SER A 465 12.87 -4.59 26.94
C SER A 465 11.43 -5.07 27.20
N GLU A 466 10.73 -5.54 26.16
CA GLU A 466 9.38 -6.13 26.27
C GLU A 466 9.29 -7.11 27.45
N ASN A 467 8.17 -7.09 28.17
CA ASN A 467 7.93 -7.85 29.41
C ASN A 467 8.72 -7.42 30.66
N SER A 468 9.48 -6.32 30.62
CA SER A 468 10.16 -5.75 31.78
C SER A 468 9.52 -4.45 32.29
N VAL A 469 9.86 -4.03 33.52
CA VAL A 469 9.44 -2.72 34.06
C VAL A 469 9.98 -1.56 33.22
N LEU A 470 11.15 -1.73 32.60
CA LEU A 470 11.78 -0.72 31.75
C LEU A 470 10.93 -0.40 30.51
N TYR A 471 10.27 -1.40 29.93
CA TYR A 471 9.37 -1.19 28.79
C TYR A 471 8.25 -0.20 29.14
N TYR A 472 7.59 -0.38 30.28
CA TYR A 472 6.56 0.54 30.75
C TYR A 472 7.14 1.93 31.04
N LEU A 473 8.30 1.98 31.69
CA LEU A 473 8.98 3.24 31.98
C LEU A 473 9.31 4.03 30.71
N TYR A 474 9.86 3.38 29.68
CA TYR A 474 10.16 4.01 28.38
C TYR A 474 8.91 4.52 27.69
N ASN A 475 7.85 3.72 27.66
CA ASN A 475 6.58 4.10 27.05
C ASN A 475 5.90 5.27 27.78
N PHE A 476 5.79 5.21 29.11
CA PHE A 476 5.16 6.28 29.89
C PHE A 476 5.98 7.58 29.87
N SER A 477 7.31 7.49 29.99
CA SER A 477 8.18 8.67 29.94
C SER A 477 8.16 9.34 28.56
N TYR A 478 8.16 8.54 27.48
CA TYR A 478 8.01 9.03 26.12
C TYR A 478 6.65 9.72 25.91
N LEU A 479 5.55 9.06 26.30
CA LEU A 479 4.20 9.62 26.18
C LEU A 479 4.08 10.94 26.97
N PHE A 480 4.57 10.98 28.20
CA PHE A 480 4.57 12.19 29.02
C PHE A 480 5.34 13.33 28.35
N PHE A 481 6.57 13.06 27.92
CA PHE A 481 7.39 14.05 27.22
C PHE A 481 6.71 14.56 25.96
N LEU A 482 6.09 13.66 25.20
CA LEU A 482 5.47 13.97 23.93
C LEU A 482 4.19 14.78 24.07
N VAL A 483 3.36 14.49 25.09
CA VAL A 483 2.19 15.30 25.44
C VAL A 483 2.61 16.70 25.90
N TYR A 484 3.58 16.78 26.82
CA TYR A 484 4.13 18.06 27.28
C TYR A 484 4.69 18.89 26.11
N PHE A 485 5.45 18.26 25.23
CA PHE A 485 6.04 18.93 24.08
C PHE A 485 4.99 19.42 23.09
N THR A 486 4.01 18.58 22.76
CA THR A 486 2.88 18.95 21.88
C THR A 486 2.15 20.17 22.45
N TYR A 487 1.82 20.16 23.75
CA TYR A 487 1.21 21.31 24.41
C TYR A 487 2.05 22.59 24.29
N ARG A 488 3.37 22.49 24.52
CA ARG A 488 4.29 23.64 24.46
C ARG A 488 4.44 24.21 23.05
N VAL A 489 4.43 23.38 22.02
CA VAL A 489 4.65 23.81 20.62
C VAL A 489 3.40 24.40 20.00
N VAL A 490 2.22 23.87 20.32
CA VAL A 490 0.92 24.40 19.86
C VAL A 490 0.73 25.87 20.26
N HIS A 491 1.34 26.30 21.38
CA HIS A 491 1.27 27.69 21.83
C HIS A 491 2.30 28.63 21.17
N LYS A 492 3.19 28.11 20.31
CA LYS A 492 4.23 28.92 19.62
C LYS A 492 3.92 29.05 18.13
N ARG A 493 4.35 30.16 17.51
CA ARG A 493 4.17 30.49 16.08
C ARG A 493 4.88 29.56 15.06
N ASN A 494 5.40 28.41 15.47
CA ASN A 494 6.24 27.56 14.61
C ASN A 494 5.46 26.33 14.10
N HIS A 495 4.61 26.55 13.09
CA HIS A 495 3.63 25.57 12.62
C HIS A 495 4.22 24.22 12.17
N TRP A 496 5.45 24.17 11.66
CA TRP A 496 6.01 22.89 11.20
C TRP A 496 6.35 21.92 12.35
N LEU A 497 6.85 22.44 13.48
CA LEU A 497 7.14 21.63 14.67
C LEU A 497 5.87 21.13 15.33
N GLU A 498 4.79 21.92 15.25
CA GLU A 498 3.47 21.55 15.73
C GLU A 498 2.97 20.31 14.98
N TYR A 499 3.04 20.34 13.64
CA TYR A 499 2.68 19.19 12.81
C TYR A 499 3.56 17.96 13.10
N ALA A 500 4.87 18.15 13.29
CA ALA A 500 5.76 17.05 13.66
C ALA A 500 5.35 16.42 15.00
N ALA A 501 5.16 17.22 16.06
CA ALA A 501 4.78 16.71 17.38
C ALA A 501 3.44 15.94 17.35
N ILE A 502 2.43 16.49 16.65
CA ILE A 502 1.15 15.83 16.45
C ILE A 502 1.32 14.52 15.66
N LEU A 503 2.17 14.51 14.63
CA LEU A 503 2.43 13.32 13.83
C LEU A 503 3.08 12.21 14.67
N TYR A 504 4.05 12.52 15.53
CA TYR A 504 4.62 11.51 16.45
C TYR A 504 3.61 11.07 17.51
N LEU A 505 2.71 11.94 17.98
CA LEU A 505 1.64 11.55 18.91
C LEU A 505 0.70 10.54 18.27
N ILE A 506 0.21 10.87 17.06
CA ILE A 506 -0.67 10.00 16.29
C ILE A 506 0.06 8.69 15.97
N GLY A 507 1.30 8.75 15.51
CA GLY A 507 2.10 7.58 15.16
C GLY A 507 2.35 6.65 16.35
N TYR A 508 2.71 7.21 17.51
CA TYR A 508 2.91 6.44 18.74
C TYR A 508 1.62 5.75 19.19
N LEU A 509 0.51 6.50 19.26
CA LEU A 509 -0.79 5.94 19.65
C LEU A 509 -1.26 4.88 18.65
N ALA A 510 -1.08 5.10 17.35
CA ALA A 510 -1.47 4.14 16.32
C ALA A 510 -0.68 2.84 16.43
N TYR A 511 0.62 2.91 16.70
CA TYR A 511 1.46 1.71 16.83
C TYR A 511 1.20 0.96 18.14
N LYS A 512 1.25 1.66 19.27
CA LYS A 512 1.10 1.04 20.61
C LYS A 512 -0.35 0.69 20.98
N TYR A 513 -1.31 0.99 20.11
CA TYR A 513 -2.74 0.64 20.24
C TYR A 513 -3.00 -0.87 20.36
N TYR A 514 -2.19 -1.73 19.75
CA TYR A 514 -2.33 -3.18 19.85
C TYR A 514 -1.55 -3.79 21.03
N ASP A 515 -0.47 -3.13 21.44
CA ASP A 515 0.53 -3.65 22.37
C ASP A 515 0.12 -3.44 23.85
N LEU A 516 -0.56 -2.32 24.15
CA LEU A 516 -1.01 -1.98 25.51
C LEU A 516 -2.46 -2.42 25.78
N PHE A 517 -2.62 -3.69 26.16
CA PHE A 517 -3.69 -4.24 27.04
C PHE A 517 -5.19 -4.09 26.70
N TRP A 518 -5.64 -3.69 25.50
CA TRP A 518 -7.08 -3.47 25.25
C TRP A 518 -7.76 -4.58 24.42
N THR A 519 -8.68 -5.33 25.05
CA THR A 519 -9.62 -6.21 24.34
C THR A 519 -10.54 -5.39 23.40
N LEU A 520 -11.11 -6.03 22.37
CA LEU A 520 -12.00 -5.39 21.37
C LEU A 520 -13.16 -4.63 22.02
N LEU A 521 -13.67 -5.13 23.16
CA LEU A 521 -14.75 -4.47 23.91
C LEU A 521 -14.31 -3.12 24.51
N HIS A 522 -13.12 -3.04 25.10
CA HIS A 522 -12.57 -1.79 25.64
C HIS A 522 -12.32 -0.76 24.54
N LYS A 523 -11.91 -1.22 23.35
CA LYS A 523 -11.77 -0.40 22.14
C LYS A 523 -13.12 0.20 21.71
N SER A 524 -14.18 -0.61 21.70
CA SER A 524 -15.55 -0.13 21.41
C SER A 524 -15.99 0.99 22.36
N ILE A 525 -15.84 0.79 23.67
CA ILE A 525 -16.24 1.77 24.69
C ILE A 525 -15.43 3.07 24.52
N THR A 526 -14.12 2.96 24.29
CA THR A 526 -13.25 4.11 24.09
C THR A 526 -13.68 4.92 22.85
N PHE A 527 -13.94 4.25 21.73
CA PHE A 527 -14.44 4.93 20.53
C PHE A 527 -15.83 5.53 20.73
N ALA A 528 -16.71 4.90 21.53
CA ALA A 528 -18.01 5.49 21.86
C ALA A 528 -17.85 6.80 22.65
N ILE A 529 -16.97 6.81 23.66
CA ILE A 529 -16.69 8.00 24.48
C ILE A 529 -16.06 9.11 23.62
N VAL A 530 -15.01 8.79 22.88
CA VAL A 530 -14.32 9.76 21.99
C VAL A 530 -15.29 10.29 20.93
N GLY A 531 -16.08 9.41 20.32
CA GLY A 531 -17.11 9.78 19.35
C GLY A 531 -18.14 10.74 19.92
N ALA A 532 -18.65 10.46 21.12
CA ALA A 532 -19.58 11.34 21.83
C ALA A 532 -18.96 12.71 22.15
N ILE A 533 -17.72 12.76 22.65
CA ILE A 533 -17.00 14.01 22.95
C ILE A 533 -16.88 14.87 21.69
N PHE A 534 -16.40 14.31 20.58
CA PHE A 534 -16.25 15.05 19.32
C PHE A 534 -17.60 15.48 18.74
N PHE A 535 -18.65 14.67 18.91
CA PHE A 535 -19.99 15.03 18.48
C PHE A 535 -20.56 16.20 19.29
N PHE A 536 -20.36 16.24 20.62
CA PHE A 536 -20.74 17.38 21.45
C PHE A 536 -19.93 18.64 21.13
N ILE A 537 -18.62 18.50 20.90
CA ILE A 537 -17.77 19.60 20.42
C ILE A 537 -18.29 20.13 19.08
N ALA A 538 -18.67 19.23 18.16
CA ALA A 538 -19.22 19.62 16.86
C ALA A 538 -20.52 20.42 17.01
N ILE A 539 -21.46 19.98 17.86
CA ILE A 539 -22.70 20.71 18.16
C ILE A 539 -22.39 22.09 18.75
N TYR A 540 -21.40 22.18 19.64
CA TYR A 540 -20.99 23.45 20.25
C TYR A 540 -20.38 24.41 19.22
N LEU A 541 -19.50 23.92 18.35
CA LEU A 541 -18.87 24.72 17.28
C LEU A 541 -19.87 25.14 16.20
N ASP A 542 -20.85 24.28 15.91
CA ASP A 542 -21.91 24.55 14.93
C ASP A 542 -22.82 25.71 15.39
N LYS A 543 -23.08 25.83 16.70
CA LYS A 543 -23.80 27.00 17.27
C LYS A 543 -23.04 28.31 17.09
N LYS A 544 -21.70 28.26 17.00
CA LYS A 544 -20.81 29.43 16.85
C LYS A 544 -20.46 29.73 15.39
N THR A 545 -20.83 28.86 14.46
CA THR A 545 -20.55 29.06 13.04
C THR A 545 -21.64 29.96 12.45
N GLU A 546 -21.25 31.09 11.86
CA GLU A 546 -22.18 31.96 11.13
C GLU A 546 -22.91 31.14 10.06
N ARG A 547 -24.24 31.17 10.10
CA ARG A 547 -25.08 30.51 9.10
C ARG A 547 -24.99 31.28 7.78
N ASN A 548 -24.02 30.93 6.95
CA ASN A 548 -24.11 31.28 5.54
C ASN A 548 -25.18 30.40 4.89
N ASN A 549 -26.13 31.02 4.19
CA ASN A 549 -27.17 30.34 3.39
C ASN A 549 -26.60 29.53 2.21
N SER A 550 -25.29 29.33 2.12
CA SER A 550 -24.69 28.40 1.17
C SER A 550 -25.03 26.98 1.60
N THR A 551 -26.02 26.38 0.93
CA THR A 551 -26.26 24.94 0.95
C THR A 551 -24.93 24.21 0.67
N GLY A 552 -24.65 23.13 1.41
CA GLY A 552 -23.41 22.36 1.26
C GLY A 552 -23.15 21.98 -0.21
N ARG A 553 -21.88 21.79 -0.59
CA ARG A 553 -21.50 21.58 -2.00
C ARG A 553 -22.12 20.33 -2.63
N PHE A 554 -22.56 19.38 -1.81
CA PHE A 554 -22.99 18.05 -2.24
C PHE A 554 -24.42 17.73 -1.79
N GLU A 555 -25.42 18.32 -2.45
CA GLU A 555 -26.83 18.11 -2.08
C GLU A 555 -27.48 16.83 -2.63
N PHE A 556 -26.70 15.94 -3.23
CA PHE A 556 -27.23 14.74 -3.88
C PHE A 556 -27.95 13.81 -2.89
N VAL A 557 -27.55 13.80 -1.61
CA VAL A 557 -28.15 12.92 -0.59
C VAL A 557 -29.65 13.20 -0.43
N LEU A 558 -30.05 14.49 -0.40
CA LEU A 558 -31.45 14.89 -0.27
C LEU A 558 -32.16 15.09 -1.62
N ARG A 559 -31.48 15.68 -2.62
CA ARG A 559 -32.10 16.00 -3.92
C ARG A 559 -32.24 14.79 -4.84
N SER A 560 -31.34 13.81 -4.71
CA SER A 560 -31.26 12.65 -5.61
C SER A 560 -31.72 11.35 -4.94
N VAL A 561 -32.55 11.40 -3.89
CA VAL A 561 -33.09 10.22 -3.19
C VAL A 561 -33.70 9.21 -4.15
N ARG A 562 -34.54 9.69 -5.09
CA ARG A 562 -35.15 8.83 -6.12
C ARG A 562 -34.13 8.15 -7.05
N LYS A 563 -32.91 8.68 -7.15
CA LYS A 563 -31.83 8.14 -7.99
C LYS A 563 -30.94 7.16 -7.24
N TRP A 564 -30.59 7.44 -5.98
CA TRP A 564 -29.67 6.58 -5.23
C TRP A 564 -30.35 5.44 -4.46
N VAL A 565 -31.63 5.58 -4.08
CA VAL A 565 -32.39 4.51 -3.41
C VAL A 565 -32.47 3.22 -4.26
N PRO A 566 -32.77 3.28 -5.58
CA PRO A 566 -32.71 2.09 -6.43
C PRO A 566 -31.34 1.40 -6.44
N ILE A 567 -30.25 2.16 -6.28
CA ILE A 567 -28.90 1.60 -6.26
C ILE A 567 -28.64 0.84 -4.96
N VAL A 568 -29.17 1.32 -3.83
CA VAL A 568 -29.16 0.57 -2.55
C VAL A 568 -30.01 -0.69 -2.66
N PHE A 569 -31.14 -0.66 -3.38
CA PHE A 569 -31.90 -1.88 -3.68
C PHE A 569 -31.11 -2.86 -4.55
N VAL A 570 -30.38 -2.38 -5.56
CA VAL A 570 -29.48 -3.23 -6.36
C VAL A 570 -28.43 -3.90 -5.47
N GLN A 571 -27.83 -3.16 -4.53
CA GLN A 571 -26.91 -3.75 -3.54
C GLN A 571 -27.59 -4.86 -2.74
N LEU A 572 -28.80 -4.62 -2.21
CA LEU A 572 -29.55 -5.64 -1.46
C LEU A 572 -29.86 -6.87 -2.31
N ILE A 573 -30.26 -6.69 -3.57
CA ILE A 573 -30.53 -7.80 -4.50
C ILE A 573 -29.26 -8.62 -4.71
N ILE A 574 -28.12 -7.98 -4.93
CA ILE A 574 -26.83 -8.68 -5.07
C ILE A 574 -26.54 -9.51 -3.81
N LEU A 575 -26.69 -8.93 -2.61
CA LEU A 575 -26.47 -9.66 -1.36
C LEU A 575 -27.45 -10.84 -1.20
N ILE A 576 -28.72 -10.65 -1.53
CA ILE A 576 -29.74 -11.71 -1.49
C ILE A 576 -29.37 -12.84 -2.46
N VAL A 577 -28.92 -12.53 -3.67
CA VAL A 577 -28.49 -13.54 -4.64
C VAL A 577 -27.31 -14.34 -4.10
N ILE A 578 -26.29 -13.68 -3.54
CA ILE A 578 -25.13 -14.34 -2.93
C ILE A 578 -25.57 -15.24 -1.77
N ILE A 579 -26.40 -14.72 -0.84
CA ILE A 579 -26.92 -15.48 0.31
C ILE A 579 -27.74 -16.68 -0.17
N PHE A 580 -28.63 -16.49 -1.14
CA PHE A 580 -29.51 -17.53 -1.66
C PHE A 580 -28.72 -18.65 -2.33
N GLN A 581 -27.68 -18.32 -3.12
CA GLN A 581 -26.78 -19.31 -3.70
C GLN A 581 -26.11 -20.15 -2.62
N LYS A 582 -25.56 -19.51 -1.58
CA LYS A 582 -24.86 -20.22 -0.49
C LYS A 582 -25.81 -21.04 0.39
N GLU A 583 -26.98 -20.53 0.73
CA GLU A 583 -28.00 -21.27 1.48
C GLU A 583 -28.58 -22.45 0.70
N THR A 584 -28.71 -22.34 -0.63
CA THR A 584 -29.14 -23.46 -1.48
C THR A 584 -28.12 -24.59 -1.44
N ILE A 585 -26.83 -24.28 -1.48
CA ILE A 585 -25.76 -25.28 -1.31
C ILE A 585 -25.82 -25.91 0.08
N LEU A 586 -26.05 -25.12 1.13
CA LEU A 586 -26.15 -25.65 2.48
C LEU A 586 -27.38 -26.53 2.73
N ARG A 587 -28.50 -26.30 2.02
CA ARG A 587 -29.74 -27.09 2.20
C ARG A 587 -29.80 -28.32 1.30
N ASN A 588 -29.41 -28.16 0.04
CA ASN A 588 -29.60 -29.17 -1.00
C ASN A 588 -28.28 -29.81 -1.46
N GLY A 589 -27.13 -29.33 -0.97
CA GLY A 589 -25.83 -29.85 -1.33
C GLY A 589 -25.53 -31.21 -0.70
N THR A 590 -24.72 -31.99 -1.40
CA THR A 590 -24.26 -33.32 -0.97
C THR A 590 -23.15 -33.16 0.07
N ASP A 591 -23.28 -33.87 1.20
CA ASP A 591 -22.28 -33.90 2.25
C ASP A 591 -21.08 -34.77 1.84
N ILE A 592 -19.88 -34.21 1.89
CA ILE A 592 -18.63 -34.91 1.64
C ILE A 592 -17.66 -34.69 2.81
N ILE A 593 -16.85 -35.71 3.10
CA ILE A 593 -15.80 -35.65 4.12
C ILE A 593 -14.45 -35.76 3.40
N LEU A 594 -13.62 -34.74 3.56
CA LEU A 594 -12.22 -34.72 3.09
C LEU A 594 -11.25 -34.84 4.25
N LYS A 595 -10.11 -35.47 4.00
CA LYS A 595 -9.02 -35.54 4.98
C LYS A 595 -8.18 -34.27 4.86
N VAL A 596 -7.93 -33.63 5.99
CA VAL A 596 -7.08 -32.43 6.08
C VAL A 596 -5.61 -32.85 6.17
N GLU A 597 -4.76 -32.19 5.41
CA GLU A 597 -3.31 -32.28 5.49
C GLU A 597 -2.73 -31.05 6.20
N PRO A 598 -1.68 -31.22 7.04
CA PRO A 598 -1.12 -30.11 7.80
C PRO A 598 -0.52 -29.05 6.87
N VAL A 599 -0.88 -27.79 7.08
CA VAL A 599 -0.26 -26.62 6.42
C VAL A 599 0.24 -25.70 7.52
N ASP A 600 1.50 -25.25 7.42
CA ASP A 600 2.15 -24.37 8.40
C ASP A 600 1.66 -22.92 8.20
N PRO A 601 0.96 -22.27 9.15
CA PRO A 601 0.47 -20.91 8.92
C PRO A 601 1.47 -19.85 9.41
N ARG A 602 1.70 -18.85 8.55
CA ARG A 602 2.10 -17.50 9.00
C ARG A 602 1.21 -16.46 8.30
N SER A 603 0.39 -15.75 9.07
CA SER A 603 -0.05 -14.41 8.70
C SER A 603 -0.56 -13.64 9.92
N ILE A 604 0.02 -12.47 10.16
CA ILE A 604 -0.24 -11.60 11.33
C ILE A 604 -1.43 -10.64 11.07
N ILE A 605 -2.01 -10.63 9.86
CA ILE A 605 -2.82 -9.49 9.35
C ILE A 605 -4.32 -9.80 9.19
N GLN A 606 -4.77 -11.06 9.28
CA GLN A 606 -6.17 -11.44 8.95
C GLN A 606 -7.01 -11.99 10.12
N GLY A 607 -6.51 -11.91 11.36
CA GLY A 607 -7.12 -12.59 12.51
C GLY A 607 -6.76 -14.07 12.56
N ASP A 608 -7.31 -14.83 13.50
CA ASP A 608 -7.07 -16.27 13.61
C ASP A 608 -7.87 -17.02 12.54
N TYR A 609 -7.16 -17.63 11.59
CA TYR A 609 -7.72 -18.57 10.62
C TYR A 609 -6.76 -19.73 10.42
N VAL A 610 -7.30 -20.92 10.14
CA VAL A 610 -6.49 -22.10 9.81
C VAL A 610 -6.51 -22.28 8.30
N GLN A 611 -5.32 -22.36 7.70
CA GLN A 611 -5.16 -22.77 6.32
C GLN A 611 -5.16 -24.30 6.25
N LEU A 612 -6.01 -24.86 5.39
CA LEU A 612 -6.25 -26.30 5.23
C LEU A 612 -5.82 -26.71 3.83
N SER A 613 -5.11 -27.84 3.73
CA SER A 613 -4.91 -28.59 2.49
C SER A 613 -5.71 -29.87 2.54
N TYR A 614 -6.13 -30.40 1.39
CA TYR A 614 -6.95 -31.60 1.30
C TYR A 614 -6.23 -32.72 0.58
N ASN A 615 -6.58 -33.97 0.87
CA ASN A 615 -6.05 -35.15 0.19
C ASN A 615 -6.35 -35.21 -1.32
N ILE A 616 -7.22 -34.34 -1.81
CA ILE A 616 -7.56 -34.21 -3.23
C ILE A 616 -6.83 -33.03 -3.90
N SER A 617 -6.12 -32.20 -3.13
CA SER A 617 -5.46 -30.99 -3.62
C SER A 617 -4.20 -31.26 -4.44
N GLN A 618 -3.51 -32.39 -4.29
CA GLN A 618 -2.27 -32.67 -5.02
C GLN A 618 -2.54 -33.42 -6.34
N ILE A 619 -1.93 -32.96 -7.44
CA ILE A 619 -1.95 -33.63 -8.75
C ILE A 619 -0.51 -33.91 -9.22
N ASP A 620 -0.30 -35.07 -9.85
CA ASP A 620 0.97 -35.46 -10.51
C ASP A 620 1.16 -34.87 -11.93
N SER A 621 0.43 -33.81 -12.31
CA SER A 621 0.44 -33.27 -13.68
C SER A 621 0.93 -31.81 -13.73
N ASP A 622 1.85 -31.54 -14.65
CA ASP A 622 2.40 -30.19 -14.97
C ASP A 622 1.48 -29.36 -15.89
N GLU A 623 0.29 -29.87 -16.27
CA GLU A 623 -0.60 -29.17 -17.19
C GLU A 623 -1.43 -28.08 -16.49
N ARG A 624 -1.40 -26.87 -17.06
CA ARG A 624 -2.09 -25.69 -16.50
C ARG A 624 -3.58 -25.72 -16.84
N TYR A 625 -4.40 -25.96 -15.83
CA TYR A 625 -5.86 -25.86 -15.93
C TYR A 625 -6.41 -24.75 -15.03
N ASP A 626 -6.97 -23.69 -15.62
CA ASP A 626 -7.45 -22.50 -14.89
C ASP A 626 -8.64 -22.84 -13.96
N ARG A 627 -9.62 -23.60 -14.48
CA ARG A 627 -10.76 -24.13 -13.74
C ARG A 627 -10.91 -25.61 -14.05
N VAL A 628 -10.92 -26.43 -13.00
CA VAL A 628 -11.02 -27.89 -13.08
C VAL A 628 -12.25 -28.41 -12.34
N TYR A 629 -12.76 -29.54 -12.80
CA TYR A 629 -13.84 -30.30 -12.16
C TYR A 629 -13.28 -31.63 -11.69
N VAL A 630 -13.21 -31.80 -10.37
CA VAL A 630 -12.63 -32.99 -9.73
C VAL A 630 -13.76 -33.93 -9.36
N LEU A 631 -13.78 -35.11 -9.96
CA LEU A 631 -14.69 -36.19 -9.57
C LEU A 631 -14.10 -36.89 -8.36
N VAL A 632 -14.84 -36.89 -7.25
CA VAL A 632 -14.46 -37.56 -6.01
C VAL A 632 -15.42 -38.71 -5.71
N GLU A 633 -14.88 -39.81 -5.17
CA GLU A 633 -15.62 -41.03 -4.85
C GLU A 633 -15.45 -41.39 -3.38
N LYS A 634 -16.56 -41.79 -2.74
CA LYS A 634 -16.58 -42.20 -1.33
C LYS A 634 -15.93 -43.56 -1.16
N ASN A 635 -14.90 -43.65 -0.31
CA ASN A 635 -14.26 -44.92 0.03
C ASN A 635 -14.99 -45.69 1.16
N SER A 636 -14.52 -46.89 1.47
CA SER A 636 -15.10 -47.77 2.51
C SER A 636 -15.07 -47.19 3.93
N LYS A 637 -14.31 -46.13 4.19
CA LYS A 637 -14.23 -45.40 5.47
C LYS A 637 -15.07 -44.11 5.47
N GLY A 638 -15.84 -43.87 4.42
CA GLY A 638 -16.66 -42.67 4.26
C GLY A 638 -15.91 -41.40 3.83
N ILE A 639 -14.63 -41.51 3.47
CA ILE A 639 -13.77 -40.40 3.04
C ILE A 639 -13.76 -40.32 1.52
N TYR A 640 -13.87 -39.12 0.97
CA TYR A 640 -13.85 -38.90 -0.47
C TYR A 640 -12.41 -38.81 -1.01
N GLN A 641 -12.14 -39.52 -2.12
CA GLN A 641 -10.85 -39.54 -2.80
C GLN A 641 -11.00 -39.13 -4.26
N MET A 642 -9.95 -38.53 -4.83
CA MET A 642 -9.92 -38.10 -6.22
C MET A 642 -9.95 -39.30 -7.16
N LYS A 643 -10.92 -39.31 -8.08
CA LYS A 643 -11.09 -40.34 -9.12
C LYS A 643 -10.63 -39.87 -10.49
N GLY A 644 -10.87 -38.60 -10.80
CA GLY A 644 -10.50 -38.00 -12.09
C GLY A 644 -10.64 -36.47 -12.08
N ILE A 645 -9.98 -35.83 -13.05
CA ILE A 645 -9.99 -34.38 -13.25
C ILE A 645 -10.46 -34.11 -14.68
N TYR A 646 -11.35 -33.14 -14.84
CA TYR A 646 -11.96 -32.80 -16.12
C TYR A 646 -11.96 -31.28 -16.34
N ASP A 647 -11.92 -30.86 -17.60
CA ASP A 647 -11.91 -29.45 -18.00
C ASP A 647 -13.31 -28.85 -18.00
N THR A 648 -14.33 -29.67 -18.26
CA THR A 648 -15.71 -29.24 -18.29
C THR A 648 -16.59 -30.04 -17.33
N ILE A 649 -17.59 -29.36 -16.77
CA ILE A 649 -18.57 -30.01 -15.90
C ILE A 649 -19.38 -31.07 -16.64
N GLU A 650 -19.54 -30.93 -17.97
CA GLU A 650 -20.29 -31.89 -18.78
C GLU A 650 -19.52 -33.20 -18.95
N GLU A 651 -18.20 -33.14 -19.14
CA GLU A 651 -17.34 -34.34 -19.16
C GLU A 651 -17.35 -35.03 -17.80
N ALA A 652 -17.17 -34.27 -16.72
CA ALA A 652 -17.25 -34.82 -15.36
C ALA A 652 -18.62 -35.47 -15.07
N LYS A 653 -19.72 -34.89 -15.59
CA LYS A 653 -21.07 -35.46 -15.46
C LYS A 653 -21.29 -36.72 -16.29
N LYS A 654 -20.65 -36.86 -17.45
CA LYS A 654 -20.75 -38.07 -18.30
C LYS A 654 -20.04 -39.26 -17.67
N GLU A 655 -18.92 -39.02 -17.00
CA GLU A 655 -18.12 -40.05 -16.31
C GLU A 655 -18.67 -40.39 -14.93
N ARG A 656 -19.59 -39.58 -14.39
CA ARG A 656 -20.30 -39.87 -13.15
C ARG A 656 -21.22 -41.07 -13.35
N THR A 657 -20.87 -42.17 -12.72
CA THR A 657 -21.51 -43.49 -12.86
C THR A 657 -22.36 -43.89 -11.65
N ASP A 658 -22.16 -43.23 -10.51
CA ASP A 658 -22.82 -43.55 -9.24
C ASP A 658 -23.23 -42.27 -8.47
N ASP A 659 -24.20 -42.41 -7.58
CA ASP A 659 -24.65 -41.38 -6.63
C ASP A 659 -23.64 -41.16 -5.50
N HIS A 660 -22.73 -42.11 -5.26
CA HIS A 660 -21.59 -41.96 -4.33
C HIS A 660 -20.45 -41.09 -4.86
N GLN A 661 -20.57 -40.59 -6.10
CA GLN A 661 -19.59 -39.72 -6.73
C GLN A 661 -20.07 -38.26 -6.72
N VAL A 662 -19.18 -37.34 -6.37
CA VAL A 662 -19.47 -35.91 -6.28
C VAL A 662 -18.46 -35.16 -7.14
N ILE A 663 -18.89 -34.10 -7.81
CA ILE A 663 -18.01 -33.25 -8.62
C ILE A 663 -17.73 -32.00 -7.81
N VAL A 664 -16.45 -31.70 -7.54
CA VAL A 664 -16.01 -30.49 -6.83
C VAL A 664 -15.29 -29.59 -7.82
N THR A 665 -15.68 -28.31 -7.87
CA THR A 665 -14.99 -27.31 -8.68
C THR A 665 -13.75 -26.84 -7.94
N GLY A 666 -12.62 -26.81 -8.64
CA GLY A 666 -11.39 -26.23 -8.15
C GLY A 666 -10.68 -25.41 -9.22
N LYS A 667 -9.57 -24.81 -8.82
CA LYS A 667 -8.61 -24.11 -9.67
C LYS A 667 -7.26 -24.75 -9.49
N ALA A 668 -6.70 -25.30 -10.57
CA ALA A 668 -5.38 -25.90 -10.52
C ALA A 668 -4.31 -24.81 -10.71
N ASN A 669 -3.31 -24.82 -9.84
CA ASN A 669 -2.15 -23.95 -9.90
C ASN A 669 -0.89 -24.82 -9.82
N GLY A 670 -0.36 -25.21 -10.98
CA GLY A 670 0.64 -26.27 -11.07
C GLY A 670 0.09 -27.56 -10.44
N ASN A 671 0.84 -28.14 -9.51
CA ASN A 671 0.51 -29.43 -8.90
C ASN A 671 -0.52 -29.34 -7.76
N THR A 672 -1.11 -28.17 -7.51
CA THR A 672 -2.05 -27.96 -6.40
C THR A 672 -3.39 -27.40 -6.86
N ILE A 673 -4.48 -28.05 -6.45
CA ILE A 673 -5.86 -27.58 -6.65
C ILE A 673 -6.34 -26.85 -5.40
N THR A 674 -6.87 -25.65 -5.64
CA THR A 674 -7.59 -24.85 -4.66
C THR A 674 -9.10 -24.89 -4.95
N TYR A 675 -9.89 -25.24 -3.94
CA TYR A 675 -11.34 -25.46 -4.00
C TYR A 675 -12.15 -24.29 -3.42
N GLY A 676 -11.49 -23.27 -2.88
CA GLY A 676 -12.15 -22.11 -2.26
C GLY A 676 -12.66 -22.39 -0.84
N ILE A 677 -12.19 -23.47 -0.22
CA ILE A 677 -12.53 -23.92 1.14
C ILE A 677 -11.29 -24.07 2.02
N GLU A 678 -10.15 -23.52 1.60
CA GLU A 678 -8.86 -23.69 2.27
C GLU A 678 -8.75 -22.89 3.57
N ASN A 679 -9.55 -21.83 3.78
CA ASN A 679 -9.47 -21.08 5.04
C ASN A 679 -10.71 -21.32 5.89
N PHE A 680 -10.46 -21.72 7.14
CA PHE A 680 -11.47 -21.82 8.18
C PHE A 680 -11.29 -20.68 9.19
N PHE A 681 -12.28 -19.80 9.28
CA PHE A 681 -12.24 -18.65 10.18
C PHE A 681 -12.69 -19.06 11.57
N ILE A 682 -11.89 -18.71 12.58
CA ILE A 682 -12.09 -19.12 13.97
C ILE A 682 -12.07 -17.92 14.91
N GLU A 683 -12.49 -18.14 16.15
CA GLU A 683 -12.52 -17.09 17.16
C GLU A 683 -11.10 -16.71 17.58
N GLU A 684 -10.89 -15.41 17.83
CA GLU A 684 -9.61 -14.84 18.29
C GLU A 684 -9.14 -15.55 19.58
N GLY A 685 -7.94 -16.13 19.54
CA GLY A 685 -7.33 -16.91 20.62
C GLY A 685 -7.52 -18.43 20.55
N THR A 686 -8.32 -18.95 19.60
CA THR A 686 -8.55 -20.41 19.43
C THR A 686 -7.77 -21.03 18.27
N GLY A 687 -6.96 -20.21 17.58
CA GLY A 687 -6.03 -20.58 16.50
C GLY A 687 -5.40 -21.96 16.60
N ILE A 688 -4.58 -22.08 17.63
CA ILE A 688 -3.63 -23.17 17.85
C ILE A 688 -4.35 -24.49 18.19
N GLU A 689 -5.47 -24.42 18.92
CA GLU A 689 -6.21 -25.63 19.34
C GLU A 689 -6.95 -26.28 18.17
N VAL A 690 -7.57 -25.47 17.30
CA VAL A 690 -8.28 -25.98 16.12
C VAL A 690 -7.27 -26.54 15.10
N GLU A 691 -6.13 -25.88 14.93
CA GLU A 691 -5.06 -26.32 14.04
C GLU A 691 -4.52 -27.71 14.42
N GLN A 692 -4.20 -27.94 15.69
CA GLN A 692 -3.64 -29.23 16.16
C GLN A 692 -4.64 -30.40 16.05
N ASN A 693 -5.95 -30.09 16.06
CA ASN A 693 -7.01 -31.08 16.10
C ASN A 693 -7.73 -31.29 14.76
N ALA A 694 -7.43 -30.47 13.74
CA ALA A 694 -8.08 -30.50 12.43
C ALA A 694 -7.62 -31.68 11.55
N LYS A 695 -8.32 -32.82 11.60
CA LYS A 695 -8.00 -34.02 10.77
C LYS A 695 -8.98 -34.27 9.62
N TYR A 696 -10.24 -33.90 9.80
CA TYR A 696 -11.32 -34.12 8.84
C TYR A 696 -12.14 -32.86 8.64
N ALA A 697 -12.45 -32.53 7.38
CA ALA A 697 -13.27 -31.41 6.99
C ALA A 697 -14.61 -31.91 6.45
N ASN A 698 -15.71 -31.40 7.02
CA ASN A 698 -17.06 -31.65 6.56
C ASN A 698 -17.49 -30.52 5.61
N ILE A 699 -17.85 -30.88 4.38
CA ILE A 699 -18.06 -29.95 3.27
C ILE A 699 -19.40 -30.27 2.61
N LYS A 700 -20.13 -29.24 2.20
CA LYS A 700 -21.28 -29.38 1.30
C LYS A 700 -20.93 -28.94 -0.10
N VAL A 701 -21.31 -29.75 -1.08
CA VAL A 701 -21.06 -29.49 -2.50
C VAL A 701 -22.39 -29.31 -3.24
N GLY A 702 -22.51 -28.19 -3.97
CA GLY A 702 -23.68 -27.90 -4.78
C GLY A 702 -23.70 -28.66 -6.10
N SER A 703 -24.84 -28.63 -6.80
CA SER A 703 -25.02 -29.26 -8.13
C SER A 703 -24.05 -28.75 -9.22
N ASN A 704 -23.47 -27.56 -8.99
CA ASN A 704 -22.53 -26.90 -9.89
C ASN A 704 -21.07 -27.16 -9.49
N GLY A 705 -20.84 -27.92 -8.42
CA GLY A 705 -19.52 -28.25 -7.88
C GLY A 705 -18.94 -27.23 -6.89
N ASP A 706 -19.61 -26.11 -6.63
CA ASP A 706 -19.19 -25.16 -5.60
C ASP A 706 -19.26 -25.78 -4.20
N ALA A 707 -18.19 -25.62 -3.43
CA ALA A 707 -18.05 -26.20 -2.10
C ALA A 707 -18.16 -25.15 -0.98
N ILE A 708 -18.67 -25.59 0.18
CA ILE A 708 -18.74 -24.80 1.42
C ILE A 708 -18.21 -25.66 2.58
N LEU A 709 -17.24 -25.14 3.32
CA LEU A 709 -16.72 -25.78 4.53
C LEU A 709 -17.65 -25.53 5.73
N ILE A 710 -18.18 -26.60 6.33
CA ILE A 710 -19.12 -26.51 7.46
C ILE A 710 -18.35 -26.53 8.78
N SER A 711 -17.49 -27.51 8.96
CA SER A 711 -16.79 -27.74 10.22
C SER A 711 -15.54 -28.58 10.01
N VAL A 712 -14.59 -28.44 10.93
CA VAL A 712 -13.38 -29.28 11.00
C VAL A 712 -13.41 -30.09 12.30
N SER A 713 -12.94 -31.34 12.26
CA SER A 713 -13.03 -32.28 13.39
C SER A 713 -11.79 -33.17 13.49
N SER A 714 -11.53 -33.70 14.70
CA SER A 714 -10.43 -34.62 14.97
C SER A 714 -10.74 -36.08 14.67
N ASN A 715 -12.02 -36.45 14.69
CA ASN A 715 -12.53 -37.80 14.47
C ASN A 715 -13.46 -37.84 13.27
N LEU A 716 -13.58 -39.00 12.61
CA LEU A 716 -14.63 -39.22 11.60
C LEU A 716 -16.00 -39.01 12.26
N PRO A 717 -16.90 -38.20 11.67
CA PRO A 717 -18.28 -38.12 12.13
C PRO A 717 -18.89 -39.52 12.15
N GLU A 718 -19.46 -39.95 13.29
CA GLU A 718 -20.29 -41.15 13.33
C GLU A 718 -21.49 -40.94 12.38
N ASP A 719 -21.77 -41.93 11.52
CA ASP A 719 -22.83 -41.88 10.52
C ASP A 719 -24.13 -41.35 11.15
N LYS A 720 -24.65 -40.22 10.64
CA LYS A 720 -25.95 -39.65 11.01
C LYS A 720 -27.03 -40.05 10.04
#